data_AF-A0A4E9EJG5-F1
#
_entry.id   AF-A0A4E9EJG5-F1
#
_cell.length_a   1.000
_cell.length_b   1.000
_cell.length_c   1.000
_cell.angle_alpha   90.00
_cell.angle_beta   90.00
_cell.angle_gamma   90.00
#
_symmetry.space_group_name_H-M   'P 1'
#
loop_
_entity.id
_entity.type
_entity.pdbx_description
1 polymer ?
#
loop_
_entity_poly.entity_id
_entity_poly.type
_entity_poly.pdbx_seq_one_letter_code
_entity_poly.pdbx_strand_id
1 'polypeptide(L)'
;MAELLCSDCLLFEESLQNYSSKYSQRTLKSNITSLKESAQQGCSLCRVIYQSFIYDEGILSQNAEAPIEISTKDSVIDPDSKESRLDILSVKVQQRGSNRSTPLPVLFNGGSQEQAFESYKRLVGQIEDPTSDQGIKNLACLTASWIQNCRNTHSQCGHRVFSVDIDVVPTRLIDVGTNNRSQPPRLCLPRKDQSSENIEYVALSYAWGPINNSHSSRTTESNLEEMIRGLPFSQLPKTIQDAIVFTRKLGFRYLWVDALCILQSEGPHDTSHQEDWSHEATRFGYYYQNAAITIAATGARSSDDGLFLPRPALAFDPNPVILRRERPTGETRDISILPNVPSWISEIKRAPLYERGWAIQERILSARVVHFAANMVLWECHERRATEIDHVGSSLSNRHNGMVYEEVSDFMPVIRKLQLQGGAASQVVREWYSFVEGYTSAKFTFMGDRLPALSGITALIQRHIPGGYGAGLWQSAVPEGLAWLIEDELIKDVPNPVSPPVTKAELQQMLPSWSWAASRGTVRFLSSLDSWEPVLEMEDWDVKSAGVDTSGQILSARLRVRSAFKNFSASELGLKSSAECPSLSNLTEGQVKLNRVAFMDEKLGTPCRRQKYACMLVGTACIPGSSYAEGISGCALILESTGRLKGTIEEYRRIGFLCLPIRDWWTKDVQEKIVELPRPMRVICIGAGISGIAAAYKAQRQLVNTELIIYEKNHDVGGTWLENKYPGCACDIPAHSYTFSWEGNPKWSRFYVEAPEILQYLKDCVSKWGCMEFIKLRHLVIAAKWDESSHKWNVQIEGPDGETFTDICDVVISATGPLNKWQWPDIPGLESFKGLRLHPARWDTSVDLTGKRVAVIGAGSSALQIVPTIQPVVSQLTNFIRSPTWITAEYGQAFASEGRETRFTEEQIKLFQSDKSALLEYRRKLLDGATKGFDIYYKDTDMQKQAFIANRKLMRERLQNNEEICSKLIPDFEVGCRRVSPGNGYLESLIKPNTKAIFDGIKCVNESGILDNNNIQHDFDIIICATGFDVSHRPAFPVLGCGGQNLRDVWSQGPTHYLSVTAPGFPNYWIAGGPNAPISNVSLIMGLELAVDYAFSCVRKMQAEGIASLEVEEDAAKEFMEQRDKIMKDLVWTGSCASWYKNSKNDNSVTGPWCGSIWHYKEALENPRWEDYKMKYLGKNRFAYFGNGRTVPELRGESMATKYLNEIGLQ
;
A
#
# COMPACT_ATOMS: atom_id res chain seq x y z
N MET A 1 28.71 60.89 -16.38
CA MET A 1 28.30 61.82 -15.29
C MET A 1 28.83 61.22 -14.00
N ALA A 2 29.52 61.99 -13.15
CA ALA A 2 29.95 61.49 -11.85
C ALA A 2 28.71 61.06 -11.05
N GLU A 3 28.67 59.81 -10.59
CA GLU A 3 27.53 59.28 -9.84
C GLU A 3 27.40 60.04 -8.51
N LEU A 4 26.25 60.68 -8.27
CA LEU A 4 25.99 61.34 -7.00
C LEU A 4 25.65 60.25 -5.97
N LEU A 5 26.59 59.96 -5.06
CA LEU A 5 26.36 59.11 -3.90
C LEU A 5 26.21 59.98 -2.64
N CYS A 6 25.24 59.65 -1.78
CA CYS A 6 25.15 60.29 -0.46
C CYS A 6 26.28 59.80 0.46
N SER A 7 26.52 60.49 1.58
CA SER A 7 27.59 60.16 2.54
C SER A 7 27.62 58.69 2.95
N ASP A 8 26.44 58.11 3.22
CA ASP A 8 26.35 56.72 3.68
C ASP A 8 26.67 55.73 2.54
N CYS A 9 26.23 56.04 1.32
CA CYS A 9 26.54 55.25 0.13
C CYS A 9 28.03 55.29 -0.24
N LEU A 10 28.68 56.44 -0.05
CA LEU A 10 30.14 56.58 -0.23
C LEU A 10 30.91 55.73 0.78
N LEU A 11 30.51 55.77 2.06
CA LEU A 11 31.10 54.93 3.09
C LEU A 11 30.94 53.44 2.74
N PHE A 12 29.76 53.03 2.29
CA PHE A 12 29.54 51.65 1.87
C PHE A 12 30.47 51.22 0.73
N GLU A 13 30.66 52.08 -0.28
CA GLU A 13 31.63 51.83 -1.36
C GLU A 13 33.06 51.68 -0.82
N GLU A 14 33.50 52.56 0.09
CA GLU A 14 34.83 52.44 0.73
C GLU A 14 35.00 51.13 1.53
N SER A 15 33.94 50.61 2.15
CA SER A 15 34.01 49.30 2.82
C SER A 15 34.10 48.12 1.87
N LEU A 16 33.60 48.24 0.63
CA LEU A 16 33.78 47.22 -0.40
C LEU A 16 35.22 47.18 -0.93
N GLN A 17 35.97 48.27 -0.78
CA GLN A 17 37.38 48.37 -1.19
C GLN A 17 38.32 47.75 -0.13
N ASN A 18 38.05 47.88 1.17
CA ASN A 18 38.98 47.50 2.26
C ASN A 18 38.81 46.06 2.83
N TYR A 19 38.71 45.03 2.00
CA TYR A 19 38.27 43.68 2.43
C TYR A 19 39.28 42.91 3.33
N SER A 20 38.93 42.57 4.59
CA SER A 20 39.77 41.70 5.46
C SER A 20 39.04 40.62 6.28
N SER A 21 37.72 40.43 6.20
CA SER A 21 37.05 39.35 6.93
C SER A 21 35.79 38.80 6.24
N LYS A 22 35.40 37.59 6.62
CA LYS A 22 34.43 36.71 5.94
C LYS A 22 32.98 37.21 5.84
N TYR A 23 32.62 38.37 6.39
CA TYR A 23 31.30 39.01 6.22
C TYR A 23 31.43 40.52 6.48
N SER A 24 31.13 41.38 5.51
CA SER A 24 30.95 42.82 5.74
C SER A 24 29.45 43.13 5.85
N GLN A 25 29.02 43.48 7.06
CA GLN A 25 27.67 43.98 7.35
C GLN A 25 27.77 45.48 7.65
N ARG A 26 27.04 46.32 6.91
CA ARG A 26 27.01 47.76 7.17
C ARG A 26 25.59 48.31 7.02
N THR A 27 25.12 48.99 8.06
CA THR A 27 23.83 49.69 8.03
C THR A 27 23.97 50.95 7.19
N LEU A 28 23.24 51.01 6.07
CA LEU A 28 23.36 52.11 5.10
C LEU A 28 22.41 53.27 5.40
N LYS A 29 21.22 52.98 5.97
CA LYS A 29 20.21 53.98 6.36
C LYS A 29 19.39 53.51 7.57
N SER A 30 18.84 54.45 8.34
CA SER A 30 18.05 54.14 9.53
C SER A 30 16.64 53.65 9.23
N ASN A 31 16.07 53.96 8.05
CA ASN A 31 14.74 53.50 7.62
C ASN A 31 14.38 53.85 6.15
N ILE A 32 13.23 53.36 5.68
CA ILE A 32 12.72 53.54 4.31
C ILE A 32 12.43 55.00 3.95
N THR A 33 12.04 55.82 4.93
CA THR A 33 11.78 57.25 4.73
C THR A 33 13.07 57.99 4.38
N SER A 34 14.13 57.76 5.15
CA SER A 34 15.45 58.37 4.89
C SER A 34 16.07 57.92 3.55
N LEU A 35 15.77 56.68 3.14
CA LEU A 35 16.16 56.15 1.83
C LEU A 35 15.43 56.89 0.68
N LYS A 36 14.12 57.10 0.83
CA LYS A 36 13.29 57.84 -0.13
C LYS A 36 13.74 59.29 -0.29
N GLU A 37 14.03 59.97 0.82
CA GLU A 37 14.54 61.35 0.81
C GLU A 37 15.88 61.46 0.07
N SER A 38 16.81 60.54 0.35
CA SER A 38 18.12 60.49 -0.32
C SER A 38 17.98 60.19 -1.82
N ALA A 39 17.02 59.34 -2.20
CA ALA A 39 16.68 59.07 -3.60
C ALA A 39 16.10 60.30 -4.32
N GLN A 40 15.24 61.08 -3.64
CA GLN A 40 14.70 62.35 -4.15
C GLN A 40 15.80 63.40 -4.33
N GLN A 41 16.77 63.46 -3.40
CA GLN A 41 17.91 64.37 -3.47
C GLN A 41 18.96 64.00 -4.54
N GLY A 42 18.75 62.90 -5.28
CA GLY A 42 19.56 62.55 -6.43
C GLY A 42 20.58 61.43 -6.22
N CYS A 43 20.58 60.74 -5.08
CA CYS A 43 21.51 59.64 -4.86
C CYS A 43 21.16 58.41 -5.74
N SER A 44 22.05 58.05 -6.66
CA SER A 44 21.83 56.96 -7.63
C SER A 44 21.62 55.60 -6.97
N LEU A 45 22.45 55.24 -5.99
CA LEU A 45 22.34 53.96 -5.27
C LEU A 45 21.07 53.88 -4.41
N CYS A 46 20.68 54.98 -3.75
CA CYS A 46 19.43 55.03 -2.99
C CYS A 46 18.20 54.84 -3.88
N ARG A 47 18.21 55.35 -5.12
CA ARG A 47 17.10 55.14 -6.08
C ARG A 47 16.95 53.67 -6.45
N VAL A 48 18.07 52.99 -6.76
CA VAL A 48 18.09 51.54 -7.08
C VAL A 48 17.60 50.70 -5.90
N ILE A 49 18.09 51.00 -4.68
CA ILE A 49 17.70 50.26 -3.46
C ILE A 49 16.22 50.51 -3.14
N TYR A 50 15.75 51.77 -3.17
CA TYR A 50 14.36 52.10 -2.86
C TYR A 50 13.40 51.39 -3.82
N GLN A 51 13.67 51.46 -5.12
CA GLN A 51 12.82 50.81 -6.11
C GLN A 51 12.78 49.29 -5.92
N SER A 52 13.95 48.67 -5.73
CA SER A 52 14.04 47.21 -5.51
C SER A 52 13.33 46.78 -4.23
N PHE A 53 13.41 47.61 -3.18
CA PHE A 53 12.69 47.39 -1.93
C PHE A 53 11.17 47.46 -2.12
N ILE A 54 10.65 48.45 -2.85
CA ILE A 54 9.19 48.56 -3.10
C ILE A 54 8.68 47.41 -3.98
N TYR A 55 9.48 46.88 -4.91
CA TYR A 55 9.10 45.70 -5.71
C TYR A 55 9.09 44.39 -4.91
N ASP A 56 9.89 44.29 -3.85
CA ASP A 56 10.01 43.06 -3.06
C ASP A 56 9.14 43.10 -1.79
N GLU A 57 9.05 44.23 -1.09
CA GLU A 57 8.21 44.38 0.11
C GLU A 57 6.83 44.99 -0.20
N GLY A 58 6.58 45.49 -1.42
CA GLY A 58 5.34 46.22 -1.73
C GLY A 58 5.21 47.52 -0.92
N ILE A 59 3.98 48.02 -0.77
CA ILE A 59 3.67 49.18 0.11
C ILE A 59 3.62 48.73 1.59
N LEU A 60 4.37 47.69 1.99
CA LEU A 60 4.35 47.10 3.33
C LEU A 60 5.53 47.57 4.18
N SER A 61 5.31 48.62 4.96
CA SER A 61 5.36 48.47 6.42
C SER A 61 4.95 49.77 7.11
N GLN A 62 4.09 49.65 8.12
CA GLN A 62 3.74 50.75 9.02
C GLN A 62 4.90 51.14 9.96
N ASN A 63 6.04 50.43 9.92
CA ASN A 63 7.25 50.84 10.64
C ASN A 63 8.20 51.55 9.67
N ALA A 64 7.86 52.82 9.40
CA ALA A 64 8.75 53.78 8.75
C ALA A 64 10.06 54.04 9.51
N GLU A 65 10.34 53.31 10.61
CA GLU A 65 11.49 53.46 11.50
C GLU A 65 12.41 52.22 11.56
N ALA A 66 12.12 51.13 10.85
CA ALA A 66 12.97 49.92 10.90
C ALA A 66 14.31 50.10 10.14
N PRO A 67 15.46 49.70 10.73
CA PRO A 67 16.78 49.88 10.12
C PRO A 67 16.98 49.06 8.84
N ILE A 68 17.59 49.69 7.82
CA ILE A 68 17.94 49.08 6.54
C ILE A 68 19.44 48.75 6.54
N GLU A 69 19.76 47.46 6.52
CA GLU A 69 21.12 46.93 6.46
C GLU A 69 21.46 46.47 5.03
N ILE A 70 22.71 46.62 4.60
CA ILE A 70 23.16 46.05 3.33
C ILE A 70 24.34 45.13 3.63
N SER A 71 24.25 43.91 3.12
CA SER A 71 25.23 42.87 3.39
C SER A 71 25.59 42.12 2.12
N THR A 72 26.87 41.80 1.96
CA THR A 72 27.34 40.99 0.84
C THR A 72 27.53 39.55 1.28
N LYS A 73 27.14 38.57 0.45
CA LYS A 73 27.36 37.14 0.70
C LYS A 73 28.18 36.55 -0.44
N ASP A 74 29.38 36.04 -0.14
CA ASP A 74 30.18 35.26 -1.10
C ASP A 74 29.69 33.80 -1.10
N SER A 75 29.30 33.26 -2.25
CA SER A 75 28.99 31.84 -2.45
C SER A 75 30.20 31.13 -3.07
N VAL A 76 30.76 30.14 -2.36
CA VAL A 76 31.77 29.23 -2.93
C VAL A 76 31.01 28.12 -3.66
N ILE A 77 31.09 28.09 -4.98
CA ILE A 77 30.63 26.95 -5.78
C ILE A 77 31.91 26.27 -6.29
N ASP A 78 32.09 25.02 -5.89
CA ASP A 78 33.22 24.13 -6.17
C ASP A 78 34.41 24.23 -5.17
N PRO A 79 34.60 23.22 -4.29
CA PRO A 79 35.77 23.10 -3.42
C PRO A 79 37.11 23.03 -4.16
N ASP A 80 37.11 22.67 -5.45
CA ASP A 80 38.31 22.47 -6.25
C ASP A 80 38.66 23.67 -7.16
N SER A 81 37.79 24.69 -7.25
CA SER A 81 38.08 25.91 -8.02
C SER A 81 38.64 27.04 -7.13
N LYS A 82 39.79 27.60 -7.50
CA LYS A 82 40.44 28.72 -6.77
C LYS A 82 39.79 30.10 -7.05
N GLU A 83 38.64 30.17 -7.72
CA GLU A 83 37.96 31.43 -8.01
C GLU A 83 36.73 31.63 -7.12
N SER A 84 36.77 32.64 -6.24
CA SER A 84 35.57 33.15 -5.59
C SER A 84 34.80 34.04 -6.57
N ARG A 85 33.56 33.65 -6.90
CA ARG A 85 32.57 34.57 -7.48
C ARG A 85 31.74 35.16 -6.35
N LEU A 86 31.48 36.46 -6.41
CA LEU A 86 30.44 37.09 -5.60
C LEU A 86 29.17 36.99 -6.43
N ASP A 87 28.25 36.10 -6.11
CA ASP A 87 27.06 35.93 -6.96
C ASP A 87 25.94 36.93 -6.60
N ILE A 88 25.87 37.47 -5.37
CA ILE A 88 24.71 38.28 -4.93
C ILE A 88 25.11 39.40 -3.94
N LEU A 89 24.81 40.66 -4.30
CA LEU A 89 24.72 41.78 -3.37
C LEU A 89 23.29 41.80 -2.80
N SER A 90 23.11 41.72 -1.47
CA SER A 90 21.78 41.63 -0.86
C SER A 90 21.50 42.77 0.12
N VAL A 91 20.35 43.41 -0.01
CA VAL A 91 19.86 44.40 0.96
C VAL A 91 19.03 43.66 1.99
N LYS A 92 19.45 43.69 3.25
CA LYS A 92 18.73 43.05 4.37
C LYS A 92 18.04 44.11 5.20
N VAL A 93 16.71 44.06 5.28
CA VAL A 93 15.99 44.95 6.20
C VAL A 93 15.66 44.16 7.45
N GLN A 94 16.25 44.57 8.57
CA GLN A 94 16.05 43.90 9.84
C GLN A 94 14.84 44.52 10.54
N GLN A 95 13.68 43.88 10.39
CA GLN A 95 12.51 44.19 11.21
C GLN A 95 12.50 43.29 12.46
N ARG A 96 12.07 43.82 13.61
CA ARG A 96 11.86 43.03 14.83
C ARG A 96 10.93 41.84 14.51
N GLY A 97 11.48 40.64 14.48
CA GLY A 97 10.74 39.39 14.23
C GLY A 97 10.73 38.89 12.79
N SER A 98 11.46 39.50 11.83
CA SER A 98 11.72 38.87 10.53
C SER A 98 13.02 39.36 9.88
N ASN A 99 13.96 38.45 9.61
CA ASN A 99 15.14 38.72 8.78
C ASN A 99 14.75 38.58 7.30
N ARG A 100 14.44 39.69 6.62
CA ARG A 100 14.10 39.69 5.18
C ARG A 100 15.25 40.23 4.35
N SER A 101 15.50 39.62 3.19
CA SER A 101 16.64 39.94 2.31
C SER A 101 16.19 40.06 0.86
N THR A 102 16.40 41.22 0.25
CA THR A 102 16.11 41.50 -1.16
C THR A 102 17.43 41.49 -1.96
N PRO A 103 17.62 40.57 -2.92
CA PRO A 103 18.81 40.54 -3.76
C PRO A 103 18.80 41.69 -4.78
N LEU A 104 19.96 42.30 -5.03
CA LEU A 104 20.18 43.27 -6.10
C LEU A 104 20.93 42.60 -7.27
N PRO A 105 20.52 42.84 -8.53
CA PRO A 105 21.24 42.31 -9.69
C PRO A 105 22.62 42.99 -9.83
N VAL A 106 23.67 42.19 -9.96
CA VAL A 106 25.05 42.66 -10.13
C VAL A 106 25.69 42.05 -11.38
N LEU A 107 26.30 42.89 -12.21
CA LEU A 107 27.11 42.46 -13.36
C LEU A 107 28.60 42.74 -13.12
N PHE A 108 29.42 41.87 -13.72
CA PHE A 108 30.88 42.00 -13.67
C PHE A 108 31.46 42.22 -15.08
N ASN A 109 32.26 43.28 -15.24
CA ASN A 109 32.89 43.77 -16.48
C ASN A 109 31.90 44.29 -17.55
N GLY A 110 32.18 45.49 -18.07
CA GLY A 110 31.24 46.38 -18.81
C GLY A 110 30.76 45.97 -20.20
N GLY A 111 30.72 44.68 -20.57
CA GLY A 111 30.30 44.23 -21.91
C GLY A 111 28.79 44.01 -22.12
N SER A 112 27.96 44.08 -21.08
CA SER A 112 26.51 43.77 -21.16
C SER A 112 25.61 44.75 -20.39
N GLN A 113 26.17 45.79 -19.80
CA GLN A 113 25.45 46.72 -18.91
C GLN A 113 24.43 47.59 -19.65
N GLU A 114 24.81 48.16 -20.80
CA GLU A 114 23.91 49.02 -21.60
C GLU A 114 22.71 48.24 -22.12
N GLN A 115 22.93 47.04 -22.67
CA GLN A 115 21.86 46.16 -23.16
C GLN A 115 20.90 45.72 -22.05
N ALA A 116 21.43 45.41 -20.85
CA ALA A 116 20.61 45.06 -19.69
C ALA A 116 19.76 46.25 -19.20
N PHE A 117 20.33 47.47 -19.21
CA PHE A 117 19.61 48.67 -18.79
C PHE A 117 18.58 49.16 -19.81
N GLU A 118 18.87 49.08 -21.12
CA GLU A 118 17.88 49.32 -22.17
C GLU A 118 16.71 48.34 -22.07
N SER A 119 17.02 47.07 -21.78
CA SER A 119 16.00 46.06 -21.52
C SER A 119 15.12 46.41 -20.33
N TYR A 120 15.71 46.86 -19.21
CA TYR A 120 14.97 47.35 -18.03
C TYR A 120 14.02 48.52 -18.40
N LYS A 121 14.51 49.56 -19.09
CA LYS A 121 13.70 50.72 -19.47
C LYS A 121 12.49 50.34 -20.32
N ARG A 122 12.71 49.46 -21.30
CA ARG A 122 11.65 48.94 -22.17
C ARG A 122 10.60 48.15 -21.38
N LEU A 123 11.01 47.37 -20.39
CA LEU A 123 10.09 46.56 -19.58
C LEU A 123 9.26 47.46 -18.65
N VAL A 124 9.90 48.29 -17.84
CA VAL A 124 9.19 49.16 -16.87
C VAL A 124 8.29 50.19 -17.57
N GLY A 125 8.65 50.65 -18.77
CA GLY A 125 7.81 51.56 -19.56
C GLY A 125 6.49 50.97 -20.05
N GLN A 126 6.29 49.65 -19.95
CA GLN A 126 5.01 48.98 -20.26
C GLN A 126 4.03 48.95 -19.08
N ILE A 127 4.50 49.34 -17.87
CA ILE A 127 3.69 49.36 -16.64
C ILE A 127 2.77 50.58 -16.67
N GLU A 128 1.46 50.35 -16.75
CA GLU A 128 0.40 51.37 -16.86
C GLU A 128 0.16 52.13 -15.54
N ASP A 129 -0.51 53.27 -15.58
CA ASP A 129 -0.99 53.95 -14.36
C ASP A 129 -2.49 53.67 -14.14
N PRO A 130 -2.86 52.77 -13.20
CA PRO A 130 -4.24 52.37 -12.98
C PRO A 130 -5.08 53.49 -12.35
N THR A 131 -4.48 54.58 -11.86
CA THR A 131 -5.22 55.70 -11.27
C THR A 131 -5.84 56.63 -12.33
N SER A 132 -5.44 56.48 -13.59
CA SER A 132 -5.96 57.25 -14.72
C SER A 132 -7.05 56.48 -15.50
N ASP A 133 -8.05 57.21 -16.01
CA ASP A 133 -9.15 56.60 -16.78
C ASP A 133 -8.67 55.89 -18.06
N GLN A 134 -7.57 56.37 -18.64
CA GLN A 134 -6.90 55.77 -19.80
C GLN A 134 -6.13 54.50 -19.41
N GLY A 135 -5.39 54.52 -18.31
CA GLY A 135 -4.69 53.33 -17.81
C GLY A 135 -5.67 52.21 -17.45
N ILE A 136 -6.82 52.51 -16.82
CA ILE A 136 -7.87 51.51 -16.56
C ILE A 136 -8.39 50.89 -17.87
N LYS A 137 -8.55 51.70 -18.93
CA LYS A 137 -8.95 51.18 -20.26
C LYS A 137 -7.86 50.29 -20.87
N ASN A 138 -6.60 50.70 -20.80
CA ASN A 138 -5.47 49.91 -21.32
C ASN A 138 -5.38 48.56 -20.59
N LEU A 139 -5.51 48.56 -19.27
CA LEU A 139 -5.53 47.35 -18.43
C LEU A 139 -6.74 46.45 -18.74
N ALA A 140 -7.92 47.01 -18.99
CA ALA A 140 -9.09 46.24 -19.40
C ALA A 140 -8.89 45.60 -20.78
N CYS A 141 -8.31 46.34 -21.74
CA CYS A 141 -7.95 45.80 -23.07
C CYS A 141 -6.90 44.70 -22.97
N LEU A 142 -5.86 44.90 -22.16
CA LEU A 142 -4.82 43.90 -21.92
C LEU A 142 -5.43 42.63 -21.30
N THR A 143 -6.28 42.78 -20.28
CA THR A 143 -6.97 41.66 -19.63
C THR A 143 -7.90 40.93 -20.59
N ALA A 144 -8.66 41.65 -21.41
CA ALA A 144 -9.51 41.05 -22.45
C ALA A 144 -8.67 40.26 -23.47
N SER A 145 -7.49 40.76 -23.86
CA SER A 145 -6.57 40.06 -24.75
C SER A 145 -6.04 38.77 -24.13
N TRP A 146 -5.74 38.78 -22.83
CA TRP A 146 -5.34 37.58 -22.09
C TRP A 146 -6.46 36.55 -21.99
N ILE A 147 -7.70 36.97 -21.73
CA ILE A 147 -8.88 36.09 -21.73
C ILE A 147 -9.04 35.43 -23.11
N GLN A 148 -8.97 36.23 -24.19
CA GLN A 148 -9.14 35.74 -25.55
C GLN A 148 -8.02 34.79 -25.96
N ASN A 149 -6.76 35.14 -25.68
CA ASN A 149 -5.61 34.26 -25.96
C ASN A 149 -5.75 32.94 -25.20
N CYS A 150 -6.05 33.02 -23.89
CA CYS A 150 -6.27 31.84 -23.05
C CYS A 150 -7.38 30.92 -23.60
N ARG A 151 -8.53 31.48 -24.01
CA ARG A 151 -9.63 30.71 -24.60
C ARG A 151 -9.27 30.05 -25.93
N ASN A 152 -8.43 30.70 -26.73
CA ASN A 152 -8.15 30.27 -28.10
C ASN A 152 -6.92 29.35 -28.22
N THR A 153 -5.92 29.52 -27.36
CA THR A 153 -4.60 28.88 -27.54
C THR A 153 -4.21 27.94 -26.40
N HIS A 154 -4.76 28.11 -25.18
CA HIS A 154 -4.40 27.26 -24.05
C HIS A 154 -5.32 26.04 -23.98
N SER A 155 -4.80 24.90 -24.43
CA SER A 155 -5.52 23.62 -24.43
C SER A 155 -6.04 23.22 -23.04
N GLN A 156 -5.30 23.59 -21.99
CA GLN A 156 -5.66 23.34 -20.59
C GLN A 156 -6.56 24.44 -20.00
N CYS A 157 -7.10 25.36 -20.80
CA CYS A 157 -8.01 26.41 -20.31
C CYS A 157 -9.34 26.44 -21.10
N GLY A 158 -9.55 25.49 -22.01
CA GLY A 158 -10.79 25.37 -22.79
C GLY A 158 -11.98 25.06 -21.87
N HIS A 159 -13.14 25.64 -22.20
CA HIS A 159 -14.38 25.69 -21.37
C HIS A 159 -14.96 24.35 -20.88
N ARG A 160 -14.34 23.19 -21.19
CA ARG A 160 -14.90 21.84 -20.94
C ARG A 160 -13.96 20.86 -20.25
N VAL A 161 -12.70 21.22 -19.98
CA VAL A 161 -11.72 20.25 -19.43
C VAL A 161 -11.80 20.15 -17.89
N PHE A 162 -12.35 21.15 -17.19
CA PHE A 162 -12.28 21.26 -15.72
C PHE A 162 -13.63 21.28 -14.99
N SER A 163 -14.76 21.25 -15.69
CA SER A 163 -16.10 21.42 -15.10
C SER A 163 -16.78 20.07 -14.89
N VAL A 164 -16.84 19.61 -13.64
CA VAL A 164 -17.50 18.34 -13.27
C VAL A 164 -18.99 18.53 -12.93
N ASP A 165 -19.40 19.77 -12.68
CA ASP A 165 -20.82 20.20 -12.64
C ASP A 165 -20.91 21.60 -13.26
N ILE A 166 -21.18 21.67 -14.57
CA ILE A 166 -21.36 22.94 -15.31
C ILE A 166 -22.59 23.71 -14.80
N ASP A 167 -23.49 23.05 -14.07
CA ASP A 167 -24.80 23.57 -13.68
C ASP A 167 -24.82 24.34 -12.35
N VAL A 168 -23.68 24.46 -11.63
CA VAL A 168 -23.63 25.22 -10.36
C VAL A 168 -23.38 26.71 -10.63
N VAL A 169 -24.45 27.49 -10.55
CA VAL A 169 -24.46 28.96 -10.62
C VAL A 169 -24.73 29.53 -9.22
N PRO A 170 -24.09 30.65 -8.81
CA PRO A 170 -24.40 31.30 -7.54
C PRO A 170 -25.88 31.66 -7.42
N THR A 171 -26.44 31.52 -6.20
CA THR A 171 -27.84 31.86 -5.92
C THR A 171 -28.16 33.32 -6.21
N ARG A 172 -27.17 34.21 -6.06
CA ARG A 172 -27.26 35.65 -6.31
C ARG A 172 -26.04 36.15 -7.06
N LEU A 173 -26.27 37.05 -8.02
CA LEU A 173 -25.24 37.78 -8.77
C LEU A 173 -25.56 39.27 -8.78
N ILE A 174 -24.56 40.12 -8.96
CA ILE A 174 -24.75 41.55 -9.21
C ILE A 174 -24.85 41.77 -10.72
N ASP A 175 -25.99 42.26 -11.20
CA ASP A 175 -26.13 42.78 -12.57
C ASP A 175 -25.50 44.17 -12.59
N VAL A 176 -24.30 44.28 -13.15
CA VAL A 176 -23.60 45.56 -13.31
C VAL A 176 -24.12 46.35 -14.51
N GLY A 177 -25.00 45.78 -15.34
CA GLY A 177 -25.49 46.40 -16.57
C GLY A 177 -24.48 46.37 -17.71
N THR A 178 -24.88 46.91 -18.87
CA THR A 178 -24.00 47.05 -20.05
C THR A 178 -23.25 48.39 -20.04
N ASN A 179 -22.31 48.61 -20.97
CA ASN A 179 -21.42 49.80 -21.04
C ASN A 179 -22.11 51.19 -20.97
N ASN A 180 -23.44 51.28 -21.00
CA ASN A 180 -24.19 52.51 -20.79
C ASN A 180 -24.46 52.76 -19.30
N ARG A 181 -23.91 53.87 -18.78
CA ARG A 181 -23.96 54.34 -17.37
C ARG A 181 -25.37 54.57 -16.78
N SER A 182 -26.45 54.22 -17.46
CA SER A 182 -27.82 54.61 -17.10
C SER A 182 -28.57 53.63 -16.18
N GLN A 183 -28.05 52.43 -15.92
CA GLN A 183 -28.65 51.51 -14.94
C GLN A 183 -27.76 51.34 -13.70
N PRO A 184 -28.29 51.62 -12.49
CA PRO A 184 -27.56 51.34 -11.26
C PRO A 184 -27.35 49.82 -11.10
N PRO A 185 -26.21 49.38 -10.57
CA PRO A 185 -25.98 47.96 -10.32
C PRO A 185 -27.01 47.45 -9.31
N ARG A 186 -27.45 46.21 -9.44
CA ARG A 186 -28.46 45.60 -8.55
C ARG A 186 -28.19 44.12 -8.31
N LEU A 187 -28.68 43.57 -7.21
CA LEU A 187 -28.66 42.13 -6.98
C LEU A 187 -29.71 41.45 -7.86
N CYS A 188 -29.37 40.32 -8.47
CA CYS A 188 -30.27 39.53 -9.30
C CYS A 188 -30.22 38.05 -8.89
N LEU A 189 -31.39 37.41 -8.95
CA LEU A 189 -31.58 35.99 -8.74
C LEU A 189 -31.65 35.30 -10.12
N PRO A 190 -30.67 34.46 -10.50
CA PRO A 190 -30.75 33.67 -11.72
C PRO A 190 -32.01 32.79 -11.72
N ARG A 191 -32.82 32.82 -12.78
CA ARG A 191 -34.08 32.03 -12.86
C ARG A 191 -33.79 30.57 -13.22
N LYS A 192 -34.52 29.61 -12.62
CA LYS A 192 -34.43 28.16 -12.91
C LYS A 192 -34.83 27.79 -14.37
N ASP A 193 -35.54 28.69 -15.04
CA ASP A 193 -36.15 28.55 -16.36
C ASP A 193 -35.36 29.25 -17.48
N GLN A 194 -34.29 29.99 -17.15
CA GLN A 194 -33.24 30.30 -18.11
C GLN A 194 -32.33 29.09 -18.18
N SER A 195 -32.04 28.57 -19.37
CA SER A 195 -31.04 27.50 -19.52
C SER A 195 -29.76 27.94 -18.80
N SER A 196 -29.39 27.23 -17.74
CA SER A 196 -28.17 27.43 -16.93
C SER A 196 -26.90 27.43 -17.79
N GLU A 197 -27.00 26.94 -19.02
CA GLU A 197 -25.92 26.76 -20.00
C GLU A 197 -25.21 28.04 -20.49
N ASN A 198 -25.57 29.27 -20.09
CA ASN A 198 -24.99 30.48 -20.72
C ASN A 198 -24.77 31.73 -19.84
N ILE A 199 -24.79 31.64 -18.50
CA ILE A 199 -24.49 32.80 -17.63
C ILE A 199 -22.97 32.91 -17.40
N GLU A 200 -22.32 33.87 -18.05
CA GLU A 200 -20.93 34.26 -17.73
C GLU A 200 -20.89 35.37 -16.69
N TYR A 201 -20.10 35.16 -15.63
CA TYR A 201 -19.89 36.15 -14.56
C TYR A 201 -18.42 36.24 -14.16
N VAL A 202 -18.09 37.37 -13.54
CA VAL A 202 -16.79 37.64 -12.91
C VAL A 202 -16.91 37.39 -11.41
N ALA A 203 -15.90 36.83 -10.76
CA ALA A 203 -15.84 36.74 -9.30
C ALA A 203 -14.86 37.78 -8.73
N LEU A 204 -15.10 38.26 -7.51
CA LEU A 204 -14.19 39.17 -6.79
C LEU A 204 -13.54 38.44 -5.61
N SER A 205 -12.21 38.51 -5.54
CA SER A 205 -11.40 38.08 -4.38
C SER A 205 -10.77 39.30 -3.72
N TYR A 206 -11.09 39.57 -2.46
CA TYR A 206 -10.64 40.79 -1.77
C TYR A 206 -10.58 40.67 -0.24
N ALA A 207 -9.86 41.58 0.41
CA ALA A 207 -9.80 41.70 1.87
C ALA A 207 -10.93 42.59 2.40
N TRP A 208 -11.69 42.16 3.42
CA TRP A 208 -12.78 42.96 3.98
C TRP A 208 -12.30 44.07 4.94
N GLY A 209 -11.22 43.87 5.68
CA GLY A 209 -10.73 44.81 6.70
C GLY A 209 -11.30 44.59 8.13
N PRO A 210 -10.85 45.37 9.14
CA PRO A 210 -11.26 45.21 10.54
C PRO A 210 -12.75 45.51 10.77
N ILE A 211 -13.39 44.73 11.64
CA ILE A 211 -14.85 44.76 11.94
C ILE A 211 -15.34 46.12 12.49
N ASN A 212 -14.44 46.96 13.00
CA ASN A 212 -14.78 48.19 13.72
C ASN A 212 -15.25 49.37 12.84
N ASN A 213 -15.11 49.27 11.51
CA ASN A 213 -15.75 50.23 10.60
C ASN A 213 -17.16 49.74 10.26
N SER A 214 -18.10 50.01 11.17
CA SER A 214 -19.52 50.06 10.84
C SER A 214 -19.71 51.03 9.68
N HIS A 215 -19.98 50.52 8.46
CA HIS A 215 -20.69 51.19 7.34
C HIS A 215 -20.63 50.41 5.99
N SER A 216 -20.21 49.14 5.93
CA SER A 216 -20.28 48.39 4.65
C SER A 216 -21.71 47.92 4.36
N SER A 217 -22.27 48.40 3.25
CA SER A 217 -23.56 47.95 2.68
C SER A 217 -23.48 46.45 2.35
N ARG A 218 -23.88 45.60 3.29
CA ARG A 218 -23.92 44.13 3.18
C ARG A 218 -25.34 43.66 2.94
N THR A 219 -25.52 42.53 2.26
CA THR A 219 -26.85 41.95 2.09
C THR A 219 -27.21 41.13 3.32
N THR A 220 -28.31 41.47 3.97
CA THR A 220 -28.93 40.72 5.06
C THR A 220 -30.35 40.35 4.65
N GLU A 221 -31.00 39.47 5.42
CA GLU A 221 -32.39 39.09 5.12
C GLU A 221 -33.32 40.32 5.10
N SER A 222 -33.13 41.26 6.04
CA SER A 222 -33.99 42.45 6.13
C SER A 222 -33.83 43.47 4.99
N ASN A 223 -32.69 43.49 4.29
CA ASN A 223 -32.42 44.45 3.21
C ASN A 223 -32.35 43.83 1.80
N LEU A 224 -32.55 42.52 1.68
CA LEU A 224 -32.44 41.76 0.43
C LEU A 224 -33.30 42.35 -0.70
N GLU A 225 -34.57 42.70 -0.42
CA GLU A 225 -35.48 43.29 -1.42
C GLU A 225 -35.03 44.68 -1.90
N GLU A 226 -34.34 45.45 -1.05
CA GLU A 226 -33.76 46.73 -1.44
C GLU A 226 -32.55 46.53 -2.35
N MET A 227 -31.64 45.62 -1.98
CA MET A 227 -30.47 45.26 -2.79
C MET A 227 -30.85 44.72 -4.18
N ILE A 228 -31.98 44.00 -4.29
CA ILE A 228 -32.53 43.53 -5.57
C ILE A 228 -33.06 44.68 -6.45
N ARG A 229 -33.63 45.73 -5.84
CA ARG A 229 -34.11 46.91 -6.57
C ARG A 229 -32.94 47.78 -7.07
N GLY A 230 -31.89 47.92 -6.27
CA GLY A 230 -30.68 48.65 -6.65
C GLY A 230 -29.66 48.70 -5.51
N LEU A 231 -28.38 48.50 -5.84
CA LEU A 231 -27.28 48.62 -4.88
C LEU A 231 -26.93 50.10 -4.64
N PRO A 232 -26.64 50.49 -3.40
CA PRO A 232 -26.20 51.84 -3.07
C PRO A 232 -24.73 52.06 -3.48
N PHE A 233 -24.47 52.23 -4.78
CA PHE A 233 -23.12 52.21 -5.37
C PHE A 233 -22.08 53.08 -4.64
N SER A 234 -22.45 54.32 -4.25
CA SER A 234 -21.54 55.23 -3.55
C SER A 234 -21.24 54.85 -2.10
N GLN A 235 -22.05 53.98 -1.50
CA GLN A 235 -21.89 53.46 -0.13
C GLN A 235 -21.22 52.07 -0.12
N LEU A 236 -20.92 51.51 -1.29
CA LEU A 236 -20.14 50.28 -1.39
C LEU A 236 -18.66 50.58 -1.08
N PRO A 237 -17.93 49.63 -0.50
CA PRO A 237 -16.48 49.72 -0.39
C PRO A 237 -15.81 49.99 -1.75
N LYS A 238 -14.71 50.76 -1.73
CA LYS A 238 -14.01 51.20 -2.94
C LYS A 238 -13.58 50.03 -3.84
N THR A 239 -13.14 48.92 -3.26
CA THR A 239 -12.77 47.71 -4.00
C THR A 239 -13.95 47.10 -4.78
N ILE A 240 -15.15 47.10 -4.21
CA ILE A 240 -16.36 46.62 -4.89
C ILE A 240 -16.77 47.60 -5.99
N GLN A 241 -16.69 48.91 -5.73
CA GLN A 241 -16.95 49.92 -6.76
C GLN A 241 -16.02 49.77 -7.97
N ASP A 242 -14.72 49.61 -7.72
CA ASP A 242 -13.71 49.42 -8.77
C ASP A 242 -13.92 48.11 -9.52
N ALA A 243 -14.27 47.03 -8.83
CA ALA A 243 -14.62 45.76 -9.46
C ALA A 243 -15.81 45.90 -10.41
N ILE A 244 -16.90 46.57 -9.98
CA ILE A 244 -18.06 46.85 -10.85
C ILE A 244 -17.65 47.65 -12.09
N VAL A 245 -16.81 48.68 -11.91
CA VAL A 245 -16.30 49.52 -13.02
C VAL A 245 -15.45 48.71 -13.98
N PHE A 246 -14.55 47.87 -13.46
CA PHE A 246 -13.65 47.05 -14.28
C PHE A 246 -14.41 45.94 -15.02
N THR A 247 -15.34 45.26 -14.35
CA THR A 247 -16.23 44.24 -14.96
C THR A 247 -17.00 44.81 -16.15
N ARG A 248 -17.56 46.03 -16.02
CA ARG A 248 -18.20 46.73 -17.14
C ARG A 248 -17.23 46.95 -18.30
N LYS A 249 -16.04 47.49 -18.02
CA LYS A 249 -15.01 47.76 -19.05
C LYS A 249 -14.50 46.49 -19.73
N LEU A 250 -14.50 45.34 -19.04
CA LEU A 250 -14.22 44.03 -19.63
C LEU A 250 -15.34 43.49 -20.52
N GLY A 251 -16.55 44.06 -20.43
CA GLY A 251 -17.72 43.65 -21.20
C GLY A 251 -18.58 42.56 -20.55
N PHE A 252 -18.35 42.23 -19.27
CA PHE A 252 -19.18 41.27 -18.53
C PHE A 252 -20.36 41.97 -17.85
N ARG A 253 -21.50 41.27 -17.80
CA ARG A 253 -22.74 41.78 -17.19
C ARG A 253 -22.88 41.44 -15.71
N TYR A 254 -22.34 40.30 -15.28
CA TYR A 254 -22.53 39.77 -13.94
C TYR A 254 -21.24 39.75 -13.14
N LEU A 255 -21.33 40.17 -11.88
CA LEU A 255 -20.25 40.11 -10.89
C LEU A 255 -20.75 39.38 -9.65
N TRP A 256 -19.94 38.48 -9.11
CA TRP A 256 -20.19 37.81 -7.84
C TRP A 256 -19.28 38.37 -6.76
N VAL A 257 -19.88 38.78 -5.63
CA VAL A 257 -19.19 39.34 -4.46
C VAL A 257 -19.80 38.73 -3.21
N ASP A 258 -19.01 38.03 -2.41
CA ASP A 258 -19.44 37.32 -1.21
C ASP A 258 -20.29 38.17 -0.23
N ALA A 259 -19.86 39.39 0.10
CA ALA A 259 -20.55 40.30 1.03
C ALA A 259 -21.94 40.75 0.57
N LEU A 260 -22.25 40.60 -0.72
CA LEU A 260 -23.50 41.02 -1.34
C LEU A 260 -24.33 39.85 -1.87
N CYS A 261 -23.69 38.76 -2.27
CA CYS A 261 -24.32 37.58 -2.86
C CYS A 261 -24.60 36.46 -1.84
N ILE A 262 -24.07 36.56 -0.61
CA ILE A 262 -24.36 35.66 0.51
C ILE A 262 -25.01 36.48 1.62
N LEU A 263 -26.06 35.95 2.25
CA LEU A 263 -26.71 36.63 3.38
C LEU A 263 -25.73 36.74 4.55
N GLN A 264 -25.62 37.93 5.11
CA GLN A 264 -24.76 38.23 6.25
C GLN A 264 -25.55 38.21 7.56
N SER A 265 -24.92 37.76 8.64
CA SER A 265 -25.55 37.61 9.96
C SER A 265 -26.09 38.93 10.52
N GLU A 266 -27.36 38.91 10.96
CA GLU A 266 -27.97 39.99 11.77
C GLU A 266 -27.84 39.74 13.29
N GLY A 267 -27.29 38.59 13.69
CA GLY A 267 -27.07 38.23 15.08
C GLY A 267 -26.72 36.74 15.30
N PRO A 268 -26.31 36.35 16.52
CA PRO A 268 -25.82 35.00 16.83
C PRO A 268 -26.88 33.88 16.73
N HIS A 269 -28.17 34.21 16.57
CA HIS A 269 -29.28 33.26 16.43
C HIS A 269 -30.01 33.37 15.08
N ASP A 270 -29.38 34.01 14.09
CA ASP A 270 -29.93 34.18 12.74
C ASP A 270 -29.88 32.86 11.96
N THR A 271 -31.00 32.13 11.94
CA THR A 271 -31.13 30.85 11.25
C THR A 271 -31.06 30.99 9.73
N SER A 272 -31.57 32.09 9.18
CA SER A 272 -31.56 32.35 7.74
C SER A 272 -30.14 32.53 7.22
N HIS A 273 -29.29 33.29 7.93
CA HIS A 273 -27.87 33.39 7.64
C HIS A 273 -27.16 32.03 7.77
N GLN A 274 -27.43 31.26 8.83
CA GLN A 274 -26.76 29.97 9.05
C GLN A 274 -27.10 28.95 7.94
N GLU A 275 -28.35 28.90 7.50
CA GLU A 275 -28.79 28.02 6.40
C GLU A 275 -28.23 28.48 5.05
N ASP A 276 -28.32 29.78 4.73
CA ASP A 276 -27.77 30.35 3.49
C ASP A 276 -26.25 30.19 3.42
N TRP A 277 -25.54 30.51 4.50
CA TRP A 277 -24.10 30.35 4.59
C TRP A 277 -23.69 28.88 4.46
N SER A 278 -24.37 27.95 5.12
CA SER A 278 -24.09 26.51 4.98
C SER A 278 -24.30 26.04 3.53
N HIS A 279 -25.38 26.49 2.89
CA HIS A 279 -25.68 26.18 1.49
C HIS A 279 -24.60 26.73 0.54
N GLU A 280 -24.27 28.01 0.67
CA GLU A 280 -23.29 28.71 -0.17
C GLU A 280 -21.86 28.21 0.07
N ALA A 281 -21.46 27.96 1.33
CA ALA A 281 -20.11 27.52 1.69
C ALA A 281 -19.75 26.17 1.07
N THR A 282 -20.70 25.23 0.95
CA THR A 282 -20.46 23.94 0.28
C THR A 282 -20.24 24.05 -1.23
N ARG A 283 -20.70 25.15 -1.84
CA ARG A 283 -20.59 25.40 -3.29
C ARG A 283 -19.58 26.49 -3.65
N PHE A 284 -19.04 27.17 -2.65
CA PHE A 284 -18.18 28.34 -2.77
C PHE A 284 -17.00 28.11 -3.73
N GLY A 285 -16.38 26.93 -3.68
CA GLY A 285 -15.29 26.57 -4.59
C GLY A 285 -15.71 26.53 -6.06
N TYR A 286 -16.93 26.08 -6.35
CA TYR A 286 -17.46 26.04 -7.72
C TYR A 286 -17.71 27.43 -8.28
N TYR A 287 -17.98 28.44 -7.45
CA TYR A 287 -18.21 29.81 -7.94
C TYR A 287 -16.96 30.42 -8.57
N TYR A 288 -15.81 30.20 -7.95
CA TYR A 288 -14.53 30.64 -8.51
C TYR A 288 -14.12 29.78 -9.71
N GLN A 289 -14.37 28.47 -9.63
CA GLN A 289 -14.07 27.54 -10.74
C GLN A 289 -14.89 27.84 -12.00
N ASN A 290 -16.16 28.21 -11.86
CA ASN A 290 -17.09 28.46 -12.96
C ASN A 290 -17.10 29.93 -13.43
N ALA A 291 -16.44 30.85 -12.71
CA ALA A 291 -16.30 32.24 -13.14
C ALA A 291 -15.50 32.34 -14.45
N ALA A 292 -15.88 33.27 -15.33
CA ALA A 292 -15.13 33.53 -16.57
C ALA A 292 -13.71 34.04 -16.27
N ILE A 293 -13.60 34.85 -15.22
CA ILE A 293 -12.38 35.37 -14.63
C ILE A 293 -12.66 35.81 -13.18
N THR A 294 -11.66 35.69 -12.31
CA THR A 294 -11.64 36.27 -10.97
C THR A 294 -10.79 37.53 -10.96
N ILE A 295 -11.36 38.64 -10.49
CA ILE A 295 -10.62 39.86 -10.17
C ILE A 295 -10.10 39.70 -8.74
N ALA A 296 -8.78 39.75 -8.57
CA ALA A 296 -8.15 39.70 -7.26
C ALA A 296 -7.60 41.07 -6.88
N ALA A 297 -8.08 41.64 -5.77
CA ALA A 297 -7.57 42.87 -5.16
C ALA A 297 -6.27 42.59 -4.40
N THR A 298 -5.28 42.03 -5.09
CA THR A 298 -4.09 41.39 -4.50
C THR A 298 -3.27 42.33 -3.62
N GLY A 299 -3.06 43.58 -4.06
CA GLY A 299 -2.30 44.59 -3.32
C GLY A 299 -3.10 45.32 -2.22
N ALA A 300 -4.43 45.19 -2.21
CA ALA A 300 -5.31 45.89 -1.28
C ALA A 300 -5.35 45.19 0.09
N ARG A 301 -5.24 45.97 1.17
CA ARG A 301 -5.29 45.48 2.57
C ARG A 301 -6.72 45.37 3.09
N SER A 302 -7.61 46.18 2.54
CA SER A 302 -9.02 46.22 2.92
C SER A 302 -9.90 46.53 1.71
N SER A 303 -11.21 46.48 1.94
CA SER A 303 -12.19 46.78 0.89
C SER A 303 -12.26 48.27 0.57
N ASP A 304 -11.59 49.11 1.35
CA ASP A 304 -11.59 50.56 1.23
C ASP A 304 -10.44 51.08 0.34
N ASP A 305 -9.42 50.26 0.06
CA ASP A 305 -8.25 50.69 -0.71
C ASP A 305 -8.52 50.81 -2.22
N GLY A 306 -9.39 49.93 -2.76
CA GLY A 306 -9.65 49.85 -4.21
C GLY A 306 -8.76 48.89 -4.97
N LEU A 307 -9.06 48.71 -6.27
CA LEU A 307 -8.22 47.92 -7.19
C LEU A 307 -7.08 48.75 -7.79
N PHE A 308 -7.32 50.05 -7.96
CA PHE A 308 -6.47 50.93 -8.74
C PHE A 308 -5.44 51.67 -7.88
N LEU A 309 -4.52 50.91 -7.29
CA LEU A 309 -3.50 51.44 -6.38
C LEU A 309 -2.43 52.28 -7.10
N PRO A 310 -1.91 53.36 -6.48
CA PRO A 310 -0.79 54.11 -7.02
C PRO A 310 0.50 53.28 -7.03
N ARG A 311 1.40 53.52 -7.99
CA ARG A 311 2.65 52.73 -8.21
C ARG A 311 3.91 53.52 -7.79
N PRO A 312 4.26 53.58 -6.49
CA PRO A 312 5.34 54.43 -5.99
C PRO A 312 6.74 54.03 -6.46
N ALA A 313 6.95 52.79 -6.92
CA ALA A 313 8.23 52.35 -7.49
C ALA A 313 8.57 53.06 -8.82
N LEU A 314 7.56 53.57 -9.53
CA LEU A 314 7.73 54.34 -10.76
C LEU A 314 8.02 55.83 -10.50
N ALA A 315 8.03 56.26 -9.23
CA ALA A 315 8.30 57.66 -8.88
C ALA A 315 9.76 58.09 -9.12
N PHE A 316 10.66 57.13 -9.38
CA PHE A 316 12.07 57.37 -9.64
C PHE A 316 12.52 56.67 -10.92
N ASP A 317 13.44 57.29 -11.67
CA ASP A 317 14.13 56.70 -12.81
C ASP A 317 15.59 56.38 -12.43
N PRO A 318 15.88 55.18 -11.91
CA PRO A 318 17.22 54.80 -11.49
C PRO A 318 18.12 54.46 -12.69
N ASN A 319 19.36 54.93 -12.66
CA ASN A 319 20.42 54.46 -13.57
C ASN A 319 21.26 53.37 -12.88
N PRO A 320 21.95 52.50 -13.63
CA PRO A 320 22.95 51.60 -13.08
C PRO A 320 24.00 52.36 -12.27
N VAL A 321 24.48 51.74 -11.20
CA VAL A 321 25.50 52.30 -10.30
C VAL A 321 26.75 51.42 -10.39
N ILE A 322 27.91 52.01 -10.64
CA ILE A 322 29.18 51.28 -10.72
C ILE A 322 29.96 51.50 -9.43
N LEU A 323 30.21 50.43 -8.67
CA LEU A 323 31.06 50.46 -7.48
C LEU A 323 32.37 49.70 -7.73
N ARG A 324 33.44 50.06 -7.02
CA ARG A 324 34.73 49.35 -7.11
C ARG A 324 34.93 48.38 -5.94
N ARG A 325 35.39 47.16 -6.23
CA ARG A 325 35.73 46.14 -5.22
C ARG A 325 37.17 45.65 -5.37
N GLU A 326 37.88 45.50 -4.27
CA GLU A 326 39.20 44.84 -4.23
C GLU A 326 39.06 43.36 -3.87
N ARG A 327 39.71 42.48 -4.65
CA ARG A 327 39.76 41.04 -4.36
C ARG A 327 40.79 40.74 -3.26
N PRO A 328 40.67 39.60 -2.56
CA PRO A 328 41.73 39.09 -1.67
C PRO A 328 43.10 38.93 -2.35
N THR A 329 43.13 38.87 -3.69
CA THR A 329 44.35 38.80 -4.53
C THR A 329 44.98 40.17 -4.83
N GLY A 330 44.38 41.29 -4.39
CA GLY A 330 44.83 42.65 -4.66
C GLY A 330 44.38 43.25 -6.00
N GLU A 331 43.57 42.52 -6.79
CA GLU A 331 43.00 43.02 -8.04
C GLU A 331 41.71 43.82 -7.78
N THR A 332 41.61 45.03 -8.32
CA THR A 332 40.37 45.82 -8.30
C THR A 332 39.47 45.45 -9.48
N ARG A 333 38.17 45.26 -9.22
CA ARG A 333 37.14 44.97 -10.24
C ARG A 333 35.93 45.88 -10.04
N ASP A 334 35.41 46.42 -11.13
CA ASP A 334 34.16 47.18 -11.14
C ASP A 334 32.95 46.23 -11.06
N ILE A 335 31.98 46.56 -10.22
CA ILE A 335 30.69 45.89 -10.09
C ILE A 335 29.59 46.88 -10.51
N SER A 336 28.72 46.46 -11.42
CA SER A 336 27.58 47.28 -11.87
C SER A 336 26.31 46.77 -11.21
N ILE A 337 25.71 47.59 -10.35
CA ILE A 337 24.42 47.33 -9.72
C ILE A 337 23.32 47.86 -10.64
N LEU A 338 22.41 46.98 -11.06
CA LEU A 338 21.31 47.33 -11.95
C LEU A 338 20.00 47.57 -11.17
N PRO A 339 19.10 48.43 -11.65
CA PRO A 339 17.72 48.48 -11.19
C PRO A 339 17.00 47.15 -11.36
N ASN A 340 16.14 46.79 -10.40
CA ASN A 340 15.34 45.57 -10.45
C ASN A 340 14.01 45.80 -11.20
N VAL A 341 13.36 44.74 -11.66
CA VAL A 341 11.98 44.78 -12.20
C VAL A 341 11.03 44.04 -11.25
N PRO A 342 9.74 44.42 -11.16
CA PRO A 342 8.79 43.68 -10.35
C PRO A 342 8.64 42.25 -10.89
N SER A 343 8.55 41.28 -9.99
CA SER A 343 8.41 39.87 -10.34
C SER A 343 7.03 39.34 -9.97
N TRP A 344 6.54 38.33 -10.70
CA TRP A 344 5.29 37.65 -10.35
C TRP A 344 5.28 37.15 -8.90
N ILE A 345 6.36 36.49 -8.48
CA ILE A 345 6.44 35.81 -7.19
C ILE A 345 6.44 36.82 -6.04
N SER A 346 7.18 37.92 -6.15
CA SER A 346 7.23 38.94 -5.09
C SER A 346 5.87 39.62 -4.90
N GLU A 347 5.19 39.96 -5.99
CA GLU A 347 3.87 40.60 -5.97
C GLU A 347 2.77 39.71 -5.39
N ILE A 348 2.86 38.38 -5.53
CA ILE A 348 1.85 37.42 -5.03
C ILE A 348 2.18 36.93 -3.62
N LYS A 349 3.40 36.41 -3.39
CA LYS A 349 3.77 35.72 -2.14
C LYS A 349 3.64 36.61 -0.90
N ARG A 350 3.79 37.92 -1.09
CA ARG A 350 3.81 38.92 -0.01
C ARG A 350 2.57 39.83 -0.05
N ALA A 351 1.58 39.49 -0.87
CA ALA A 351 0.42 40.34 -1.06
C ALA A 351 -0.52 40.30 0.15
N PRO A 352 -1.09 41.44 0.58
CA PRO A 352 -2.04 41.48 1.70
C PRO A 352 -3.24 40.53 1.55
N LEU A 353 -3.72 40.31 0.32
CA LEU A 353 -4.85 39.41 0.07
C LEU A 353 -4.57 37.96 0.49
N TYR A 354 -3.36 37.47 0.25
CA TYR A 354 -2.97 36.08 0.56
C TYR A 354 -2.55 35.86 2.01
N GLU A 355 -2.59 36.92 2.84
CA GLU A 355 -2.63 36.74 4.29
C GLU A 355 -3.99 36.17 4.74
N ARG A 356 -5.02 36.08 3.89
CA ARG A 356 -6.34 35.51 4.24
C ARG A 356 -6.47 34.07 3.76
N GLY A 357 -6.96 33.18 4.62
CA GLY A 357 -7.12 31.76 4.28
C GLY A 357 -8.05 31.49 3.09
N TRP A 358 -9.22 32.12 3.06
CA TRP A 358 -10.20 31.94 1.97
C TRP A 358 -9.64 32.33 0.60
N ALA A 359 -8.90 33.42 0.51
CA ALA A 359 -8.33 33.93 -0.74
C ALA A 359 -7.38 32.94 -1.45
N ILE A 360 -6.78 32.01 -0.69
CA ILE A 360 -5.92 30.96 -1.25
C ILE A 360 -6.74 30.00 -2.11
N GLN A 361 -7.90 29.54 -1.61
CA GLN A 361 -8.80 28.68 -2.36
C GLN A 361 -9.39 29.40 -3.58
N GLU A 362 -9.79 30.66 -3.39
CA GLU A 362 -10.34 31.50 -4.45
C GLU A 362 -9.38 31.61 -5.64
N ARG A 363 -8.09 31.83 -5.38
CA ARG A 363 -7.04 31.82 -6.42
C ARG A 363 -6.86 30.43 -7.03
N ILE A 364 -6.76 29.39 -6.21
CA ILE A 364 -6.41 28.04 -6.67
C ILE A 364 -7.47 27.44 -7.60
N LEU A 365 -8.75 27.63 -7.26
CA LEU A 365 -9.87 27.07 -7.99
C LEU A 365 -10.25 27.88 -9.24
N SER A 366 -9.89 29.16 -9.30
CA SER A 366 -10.20 30.02 -10.44
C SER A 366 -9.51 29.57 -11.72
N ALA A 367 -10.28 29.48 -12.81
CA ALA A 367 -9.73 29.14 -14.13
C ALA A 367 -8.80 30.24 -14.69
N ARG A 368 -9.12 31.50 -14.38
CA ARG A 368 -8.40 32.70 -14.79
C ARG A 368 -8.47 33.72 -13.67
N VAL A 369 -7.35 34.36 -13.35
CA VAL A 369 -7.26 35.41 -12.33
C VAL A 369 -6.51 36.59 -12.89
N VAL A 370 -7.07 37.79 -12.73
CA VAL A 370 -6.35 39.04 -12.91
C VAL A 370 -6.06 39.64 -11.53
N HIS A 371 -4.78 39.76 -11.21
CA HIS A 371 -4.31 40.32 -9.95
C HIS A 371 -4.02 41.80 -10.11
N PHE A 372 -4.72 42.63 -9.35
CA PHE A 372 -4.34 44.01 -9.12
C PHE A 372 -3.35 44.03 -7.95
N ALA A 373 -2.07 43.78 -8.26
CA ALA A 373 -1.00 43.79 -7.27
C ALA A 373 -0.51 45.22 -7.00
N ALA A 374 0.48 45.37 -6.12
CA ALA A 374 0.89 46.69 -5.63
C ALA A 374 1.59 47.52 -6.70
N ASN A 375 2.41 46.88 -7.55
CA ASN A 375 3.23 47.58 -8.54
C ASN A 375 2.84 47.31 -9.99
N MET A 376 2.08 46.25 -10.28
CA MET A 376 1.59 45.94 -11.63
C MET A 376 0.36 45.00 -11.59
N VAL A 377 -0.33 44.88 -12.72
CA VAL A 377 -1.37 43.90 -12.98
C VAL A 377 -0.74 42.61 -13.49
N LEU A 378 -1.26 41.49 -12.99
CA LEU A 378 -0.78 40.16 -13.31
C LEU A 378 -1.92 39.29 -13.82
N TRP A 379 -1.60 38.34 -14.69
CA TRP A 379 -2.51 37.33 -15.22
C TRP A 379 -2.07 35.91 -14.91
N GLU A 380 -2.98 35.12 -14.34
CA GLU A 380 -2.78 33.69 -14.15
C GLU A 380 -3.94 32.90 -14.75
N CYS A 381 -3.63 31.83 -15.46
CA CYS A 381 -4.61 30.82 -15.88
C CYS A 381 -4.03 29.42 -15.63
N HIS A 382 -4.73 28.35 -16.07
CA HIS A 382 -4.27 26.97 -15.88
C HIS A 382 -2.93 26.63 -16.55
N GLU A 383 -2.55 27.33 -17.62
CA GLU A 383 -1.37 27.00 -18.44
C GLU A 383 -0.22 28.01 -18.33
N ARG A 384 -0.52 29.29 -18.10
CA ARG A 384 0.46 30.39 -18.18
C ARG A 384 0.27 31.47 -17.12
N ARG A 385 1.38 32.18 -16.85
CA ARG A 385 1.44 33.44 -16.10
C ARG A 385 1.99 34.55 -16.98
N ALA A 386 1.37 35.72 -16.96
CA ALA A 386 1.78 36.89 -17.73
C ALA A 386 1.70 38.15 -16.86
N THR A 387 2.48 39.18 -17.20
CA THR A 387 2.51 40.45 -16.46
C THR A 387 2.38 41.61 -17.44
N GLU A 388 2.24 42.83 -16.93
CA GLU A 388 2.31 44.03 -17.77
C GLU A 388 3.64 44.19 -18.52
N ILE A 389 4.72 43.55 -18.08
CA ILE A 389 6.03 43.63 -18.74
C ILE A 389 6.37 42.40 -19.60
N ASP A 390 5.57 41.33 -19.46
CA ASP A 390 5.62 40.11 -20.27
C ASP A 390 4.18 39.66 -20.59
N HIS A 391 3.63 40.23 -21.65
CA HIS A 391 2.26 39.97 -22.07
C HIS A 391 2.02 38.54 -22.60
N VAL A 392 3.08 37.88 -23.12
CA VAL A 392 2.99 36.52 -23.68
C VAL A 392 2.98 35.49 -22.55
N GLY A 393 3.77 35.76 -21.52
CA GLY A 393 3.88 34.94 -20.33
C GLY A 393 4.61 33.63 -20.55
N SER A 394 5.02 33.02 -19.45
CA SER A 394 5.74 31.74 -19.43
C SER A 394 4.84 30.57 -19.03
N SER A 395 5.24 29.36 -19.43
CA SER A 395 4.68 28.12 -18.89
C SER A 395 4.98 28.02 -17.39
N LEU A 396 4.03 27.48 -16.63
CA LEU A 396 4.14 27.26 -15.19
C LEU A 396 5.28 26.30 -14.78
N SER A 397 5.85 25.56 -15.74
CA SER A 397 6.85 24.50 -15.49
C SER A 397 8.29 24.88 -15.87
N ASN A 398 8.54 26.08 -16.39
CA ASN A 398 9.85 26.42 -16.98
C ASN A 398 10.74 27.22 -16.03
N ARG A 399 11.86 26.60 -15.62
CA ARG A 399 13.09 27.30 -15.24
C ARG A 399 13.53 28.19 -16.40
N HIS A 400 13.56 29.51 -16.23
CA HIS A 400 14.09 30.44 -17.24
C HIS A 400 15.46 30.98 -16.84
N ASN A 401 16.40 30.95 -17.79
CA ASN A 401 17.60 31.77 -17.93
C ASN A 401 18.42 32.08 -16.65
N GLY A 402 19.05 31.06 -16.06
CA GLY A 402 20.31 31.22 -15.32
C GLY A 402 20.26 32.00 -13.99
N MET A 403 19.10 32.52 -13.56
CA MET A 403 18.89 33.05 -12.22
C MET A 403 18.00 32.09 -11.45
N VAL A 404 18.59 31.39 -10.49
CA VAL A 404 17.89 30.50 -9.55
C VAL A 404 17.13 31.41 -8.56
N TYR A 405 15.86 31.66 -8.82
CA TYR A 405 14.94 32.01 -7.76
C TYR A 405 14.34 30.70 -7.24
N GLU A 406 14.68 30.34 -6.01
CA GLU A 406 14.12 29.17 -5.33
C GLU A 406 12.58 29.23 -5.37
N GLU A 407 11.98 28.37 -6.18
CA GLU A 407 10.54 28.12 -6.24
C GLU A 407 10.10 27.46 -4.92
N VAL A 408 9.92 28.25 -3.87
CA VAL A 408 9.28 27.77 -2.64
C VAL A 408 7.78 27.56 -2.93
N SER A 409 7.44 26.30 -3.19
CA SER A 409 6.13 25.64 -3.08
C SER A 409 4.91 26.39 -3.65
N ASP A 410 4.86 26.53 -4.98
CA ASP A 410 3.58 26.81 -5.63
C ASP A 410 2.76 25.51 -5.74
N PHE A 411 1.62 25.44 -5.06
CA PHE A 411 0.78 24.23 -5.05
C PHE A 411 -0.09 24.10 -6.31
N MET A 412 -0.21 25.18 -7.10
CA MET A 412 -1.03 25.21 -8.31
C MET A 412 -0.57 24.21 -9.39
N PRO A 413 0.73 24.13 -9.75
CA PRO A 413 1.23 23.10 -10.65
C PRO A 413 0.91 21.67 -10.19
N VAL A 414 0.92 21.41 -8.88
CA VAL A 414 0.63 20.08 -8.31
C VAL A 414 -0.83 19.70 -8.54
N ILE A 415 -1.78 20.54 -8.12
CA ILE A 415 -3.22 20.31 -8.34
C ILE A 415 -3.52 20.10 -9.82
N ARG A 416 -2.91 20.91 -10.69
CA ARG A 416 -3.16 20.87 -12.13
C ARG A 416 -2.54 19.64 -12.80
N LYS A 417 -1.33 19.25 -12.40
CA LYS A 417 -0.70 17.99 -12.83
C LYS A 417 -1.57 16.79 -12.44
N LEU A 418 -2.14 16.80 -11.24
CA LEU A 418 -2.99 15.71 -10.76
C LEU A 418 -4.28 15.59 -11.56
N GLN A 419 -4.91 16.71 -11.90
CA GLN A 419 -6.12 16.74 -12.72
C GLN A 419 -5.88 16.24 -14.15
N LEU A 420 -4.69 16.49 -14.73
CA LEU A 420 -4.40 16.17 -16.13
C LEU A 420 -3.71 14.81 -16.36
N GLN A 421 -2.83 14.39 -15.45
CA GLN A 421 -1.93 13.25 -15.65
C GLN A 421 -2.07 12.18 -14.56
N GLY A 422 -2.81 12.46 -13.48
CA GLY A 422 -2.76 11.68 -12.27
C GLY A 422 -1.39 11.77 -11.57
N GLY A 423 -1.24 11.08 -10.45
CA GLY A 423 -0.01 11.03 -9.69
C GLY A 423 -0.02 9.91 -8.66
N ALA A 424 1.15 9.47 -8.22
CA ALA A 424 1.24 8.52 -7.12
C ALA A 424 0.71 9.18 -5.83
N ALA A 425 -0.22 8.53 -5.14
CA ALA A 425 -0.89 9.09 -3.96
C ALA A 425 0.08 9.63 -2.90
N SER A 426 1.22 8.96 -2.69
CA SER A 426 2.27 9.40 -1.75
C SER A 426 2.91 10.74 -2.10
N GLN A 427 3.09 11.04 -3.39
CA GLN A 427 3.61 12.33 -3.83
C GLN A 427 2.56 13.43 -3.56
N VAL A 428 1.28 13.16 -3.82
CA VAL A 428 0.18 14.11 -3.58
C VAL A 428 0.07 14.48 -2.11
N VAL A 429 0.13 13.48 -1.23
CA VAL A 429 0.06 13.67 0.22
C VAL A 429 1.22 14.55 0.71
N ARG A 430 2.44 14.34 0.19
CA ARG A 430 3.60 15.15 0.54
C ARG A 430 3.42 16.62 0.16
N GLU A 431 3.03 16.86 -1.09
CA GLU A 431 2.79 18.21 -1.61
C GLU A 431 1.62 18.89 -0.87
N TRP A 432 0.58 18.13 -0.54
CA TRP A 432 -0.56 18.62 0.25
C TRP A 432 -0.11 19.14 1.61
N TYR A 433 0.65 18.35 2.38
CA TYR A 433 1.07 18.79 3.71
C TYR A 433 2.06 19.96 3.62
N SER A 434 2.93 20.02 2.61
CA SER A 434 3.77 21.20 2.31
C SER A 434 2.92 22.46 2.05
N PHE A 435 1.84 22.33 1.28
CA PHE A 435 0.87 23.41 1.08
C PHE A 435 0.18 23.83 2.39
N VAL A 436 -0.22 22.87 3.23
CA VAL A 436 -0.85 23.15 4.53
C VAL A 436 0.08 23.96 5.44
N GLU A 437 1.40 23.73 5.42
CA GLU A 437 2.35 24.55 6.19
C GLU A 437 2.21 26.04 5.83
N GLY A 438 2.23 26.35 4.53
CA GLY A 438 2.02 27.72 4.04
C GLY A 438 0.63 28.26 4.39
N TYR A 439 -0.41 27.44 4.20
CA TYR A 439 -1.79 27.83 4.49
C TYR A 439 -2.03 28.19 5.97
N THR A 440 -1.42 27.46 6.91
CA THR A 440 -1.59 27.74 8.34
C THR A 440 -0.95 29.06 8.80
N SER A 441 -0.07 29.66 7.99
CA SER A 441 0.47 31.00 8.23
C SER A 441 -0.51 32.13 7.90
N ALA A 442 -1.63 31.83 7.22
CA ALA A 442 -2.67 32.81 6.94
C ALA A 442 -3.43 33.22 8.21
N LYS A 443 -3.90 34.47 8.23
CA LYS A 443 -4.74 35.07 9.26
C LYS A 443 -6.19 34.64 9.07
N PHE A 444 -6.77 34.03 10.10
CA PHE A 444 -8.19 33.66 10.17
C PHE A 444 -8.89 34.51 11.22
N THR A 445 -10.04 35.08 10.86
CA THR A 445 -10.92 35.77 11.82
C THR A 445 -11.63 34.76 12.72
N PHE A 446 -12.10 33.65 12.14
CA PHE A 446 -12.70 32.54 12.87
C PHE A 446 -11.91 31.25 12.64
N MET A 447 -11.52 30.59 13.72
CA MET A 447 -10.73 29.35 13.65
C MET A 447 -11.49 28.20 12.98
N GLY A 448 -12.83 28.18 13.09
CA GLY A 448 -13.69 27.18 12.46
C GLY A 448 -13.64 27.18 10.93
N ASP A 449 -13.19 28.28 10.31
CA ASP A 449 -13.13 28.41 8.85
C ASP A 449 -11.93 27.71 8.22
N ARG A 450 -10.95 27.26 9.01
CA ARG A 450 -9.69 26.69 8.48
C ARG A 450 -9.87 25.47 7.59
N LEU A 451 -10.80 24.57 7.91
CA LEU A 451 -11.10 23.41 7.07
C LEU A 451 -12.11 23.75 5.95
N PRO A 452 -13.23 24.46 6.22
CA PRO A 452 -14.15 24.90 5.16
C PRO A 452 -13.48 25.68 4.04
N ALA A 453 -12.52 26.55 4.35
CA ALA A 453 -11.78 27.33 3.36
C ALA A 453 -10.82 26.50 2.49
N LEU A 454 -10.70 25.18 2.71
CA LEU A 454 -9.98 24.22 1.87
C LEU A 454 -10.90 23.17 1.23
N SER A 455 -12.20 23.20 1.51
CA SER A 455 -13.15 22.14 1.13
C SER A 455 -13.19 21.89 -0.39
N GLY A 456 -13.11 22.95 -1.20
CA GLY A 456 -13.10 22.84 -2.65
C GLY A 456 -11.80 22.22 -3.18
N ILE A 457 -10.65 22.59 -2.60
CA ILE A 457 -9.35 21.99 -2.97
C ILE A 457 -9.29 20.51 -2.55
N THR A 458 -9.73 20.20 -1.33
CA THR A 458 -9.73 18.82 -0.81
C THR A 458 -10.67 17.91 -1.61
N ALA A 459 -11.84 18.40 -2.02
CA ALA A 459 -12.75 17.67 -2.92
C ALA A 459 -12.10 17.31 -4.27
N LEU A 460 -11.23 18.17 -4.80
CA LEU A 460 -10.46 17.87 -6.02
C LEU A 460 -9.40 16.80 -5.78
N ILE A 461 -8.62 16.93 -4.70
CA ILE A 461 -7.53 16.00 -4.37
C ILE A 461 -8.07 14.61 -4.02
N GLN A 462 -9.19 14.54 -3.30
CA GLN A 462 -9.85 13.31 -2.84
C GLN A 462 -10.09 12.29 -3.96
N ARG A 463 -10.26 12.75 -5.20
CA ARG A 463 -10.45 11.86 -6.36
C ARG A 463 -9.22 11.03 -6.72
N HIS A 464 -8.05 11.42 -6.21
CA HIS A 464 -6.76 10.81 -6.53
C HIS A 464 -6.11 10.12 -5.32
N ILE A 465 -6.69 10.23 -4.12
CA ILE A 465 -6.19 9.61 -2.90
C ILE A 465 -7.24 8.59 -2.41
N PRO A 466 -6.87 7.32 -2.17
CA PRO A 466 -7.79 6.33 -1.63
C PRO A 466 -8.15 6.63 -0.16
N GLY A 467 -9.38 6.29 0.25
CA GLY A 467 -9.91 6.60 1.60
C GLY A 467 -10.49 8.02 1.68
N GLY A 468 -11.00 8.44 2.85
CA GLY A 468 -11.62 9.76 3.03
C GLY A 468 -10.67 10.87 3.54
N TYR A 469 -11.04 12.13 3.30
CA TYR A 469 -10.47 13.31 3.93
C TYR A 469 -11.36 13.75 5.09
N GLY A 470 -10.78 13.98 6.25
CA GLY A 470 -11.56 14.36 7.42
C GLY A 470 -10.70 14.99 8.51
N ALA A 471 -11.24 16.04 9.13
CA ALA A 471 -10.59 16.77 10.21
C ALA A 471 -9.12 17.14 9.92
N GLY A 472 -8.79 17.49 8.68
CA GLY A 472 -7.45 17.88 8.27
C GLY A 472 -6.58 16.76 7.68
N LEU A 473 -6.95 15.48 7.86
CA LEU A 473 -6.08 14.34 7.52
C LEU A 473 -6.65 13.50 6.37
N TRP A 474 -5.77 12.81 5.66
CA TRP A 474 -6.12 11.77 4.70
C TRP A 474 -6.12 10.40 5.40
N GLN A 475 -7.20 9.62 5.25
CA GLN A 475 -7.35 8.30 5.87
C GLN A 475 -6.21 7.34 5.49
N SER A 476 -5.70 7.41 4.24
CA SER A 476 -4.58 6.60 3.79
C SER A 476 -3.20 7.08 4.27
N ALA A 477 -3.13 8.24 4.94
CA ALA A 477 -1.87 8.89 5.36
C ALA A 477 -2.02 9.58 6.73
N VAL A 478 -2.66 8.88 7.67
CA VAL A 478 -2.83 9.33 9.05
C VAL A 478 -1.50 9.54 9.77
N PRO A 479 -0.49 8.65 9.66
CA PRO A 479 0.80 8.86 10.33
C PRO A 479 1.48 10.16 9.88
N GLU A 480 1.51 10.43 8.57
CA GLU A 480 2.04 11.67 8.00
C GLU A 480 1.25 12.88 8.49
N GLY A 481 -0.08 12.77 8.48
CA GLY A 481 -0.99 13.82 8.90
C GLY A 481 -0.96 14.15 10.38
N LEU A 482 -0.53 13.23 11.24
CA LEU A 482 -0.33 13.46 12.67
C LEU A 482 1.05 14.04 13.00
N ALA A 483 2.00 13.98 12.07
CA ALA A 483 3.41 14.33 12.27
C ALA A 483 3.71 15.83 12.10
N TRP A 484 2.89 16.71 12.67
CA TRP A 484 3.09 18.16 12.64
C TRP A 484 3.61 18.74 13.98
N LEU A 485 4.27 19.90 13.93
CA LEU A 485 4.72 20.72 15.07
C LEU A 485 4.39 22.21 14.82
N ILE A 486 4.49 23.08 15.83
CA ILE A 486 4.23 24.53 15.70
C ILE A 486 5.55 25.32 15.64
N GLU A 487 5.65 26.32 14.74
CA GLU A 487 6.81 27.20 14.56
C GLU A 487 6.77 28.41 15.54
N ASP A 488 7.78 28.53 16.41
CA ASP A 488 7.77 29.28 17.69
C ASP A 488 7.93 30.82 17.61
N GLU A 489 7.97 31.46 16.44
CA GLU A 489 8.21 32.92 16.37
C GLU A 489 7.01 33.79 16.83
N LEU A 490 5.84 33.21 17.10
CA LEU A 490 4.63 33.95 17.51
C LEU A 490 4.20 33.77 18.97
N ILE A 491 4.94 32.99 19.78
CA ILE A 491 4.59 32.75 21.20
C ILE A 491 5.13 33.84 22.15
N LYS A 492 5.97 34.76 21.63
CA LYS A 492 6.54 35.90 22.37
C LYS A 492 5.65 37.14 22.29
N ASP A 493 4.95 37.42 23.39
CA ASP A 493 4.48 38.73 23.85
C ASP A 493 3.95 39.73 22.79
N VAL A 494 3.05 39.28 21.91
CA VAL A 494 2.10 40.21 21.29
C VAL A 494 0.89 40.28 22.22
N PRO A 495 0.65 41.40 22.95
CA PRO A 495 -0.67 41.67 23.48
C PRO A 495 -1.58 41.74 22.26
N ASN A 496 -2.37 40.70 22.05
CA ASN A 496 -3.29 40.57 20.93
C ASN A 496 -4.15 41.83 20.85
N PRO A 497 -3.89 42.78 19.91
CA PRO A 497 -4.78 43.88 19.72
C PRO A 497 -5.89 43.31 18.85
N VAL A 498 -6.99 42.95 19.50
CA VAL A 498 -8.27 42.53 18.88
C VAL A 498 -8.39 41.03 18.52
N SER A 499 -8.19 40.11 19.47
CA SER A 499 -9.12 38.96 19.52
C SER A 499 -9.88 38.99 20.85
N PRO A 500 -11.22 38.97 20.83
CA PRO A 500 -12.00 38.86 22.05
C PRO A 500 -11.67 37.53 22.77
N PRO A 501 -11.86 37.47 24.10
CA PRO A 501 -11.72 36.22 24.84
C PRO A 501 -12.66 35.16 24.25
N VAL A 502 -12.12 33.96 24.01
CA VAL A 502 -12.85 32.81 23.44
C VAL A 502 -14.12 32.58 24.25
N THR A 503 -15.26 32.68 23.59
CA THR A 503 -16.58 32.51 24.20
C THR A 503 -16.87 31.02 24.46
N LYS A 504 -17.79 30.74 25.39
CA LYS A 504 -18.21 29.38 25.73
C LYS A 504 -18.83 28.61 24.55
N ALA A 505 -19.32 29.32 23.53
CA ALA A 505 -19.84 28.76 22.28
C ALA A 505 -18.73 28.33 21.32
N GLU A 506 -17.63 29.08 21.21
CA GLU A 506 -16.44 28.71 20.43
C GLU A 506 -15.72 27.48 21.02
N LEU A 507 -15.81 27.29 22.35
CA LEU A 507 -15.35 26.08 23.04
C LEU A 507 -16.20 24.83 22.73
N GLN A 508 -17.44 24.99 22.26
CA GLN A 508 -18.33 23.87 21.91
C GLN A 508 -18.15 23.39 20.45
N GLN A 509 -17.50 24.17 19.59
CA GLN A 509 -17.20 23.87 18.18
C GLN A 509 -15.74 23.38 17.96
N MET A 510 -15.08 22.84 18.98
CA MET A 510 -13.65 22.50 18.86
C MET A 510 -13.41 21.29 17.95
N LEU A 511 -12.61 21.53 16.90
CA LEU A 511 -11.95 20.48 16.13
C LEU A 511 -11.14 19.56 17.07
N PRO A 512 -10.96 18.27 16.72
CA PRO A 512 -10.14 17.37 17.52
C PRO A 512 -8.72 17.92 17.68
N SER A 513 -8.13 17.80 18.87
CA SER A 513 -6.79 18.33 19.17
C SER A 513 -5.67 17.75 18.29
N TRP A 514 -5.89 16.57 17.69
CA TRP A 514 -4.93 15.94 16.78
C TRP A 514 -4.98 16.51 15.35
N SER A 515 -6.03 17.28 15.02
CA SER A 515 -6.14 17.99 13.76
C SER A 515 -5.18 19.18 13.75
N TRP A 516 -4.36 19.31 12.71
CA TRP A 516 -3.52 20.51 12.53
C TRP A 516 -4.35 21.79 12.45
N ALA A 517 -5.62 21.72 12.03
CA ALA A 517 -6.49 22.89 11.92
C ALA A 517 -6.86 23.47 13.29
N ALA A 518 -6.75 22.67 14.37
CA ALA A 518 -6.94 23.12 15.74
C ALA A 518 -5.75 23.94 16.30
N SER A 519 -4.60 23.96 15.61
CA SER A 519 -3.40 24.67 16.08
C SER A 519 -3.61 26.19 16.13
N ARG A 520 -2.91 26.90 17.01
CA ARG A 520 -2.97 28.38 17.08
C ARG A 520 -1.83 29.10 16.35
N GLY A 521 -0.89 28.35 15.77
CA GLY A 521 0.26 28.88 15.03
C GLY A 521 0.50 28.14 13.73
N THR A 522 1.51 28.57 12.98
CA THR A 522 1.96 27.93 11.75
C THR A 522 2.45 26.52 12.05
N VAL A 523 1.98 25.53 11.29
CA VAL A 523 2.38 24.14 11.46
C VAL A 523 3.47 23.75 10.48
N ARG A 524 4.32 22.80 10.86
CA ARG A 524 5.32 22.15 10.01
C ARG A 524 5.18 20.64 10.10
N PHE A 525 5.19 19.94 8.97
CA PHE A 525 5.09 18.49 8.92
C PHE A 525 6.49 17.88 8.75
N LEU A 526 6.81 16.90 9.60
CA LEU A 526 8.07 16.17 9.52
C LEU A 526 8.07 15.10 8.42
N SER A 527 6.90 14.72 7.90
CA SER A 527 6.76 13.81 6.76
C SER A 527 7.23 14.40 5.42
N SER A 528 7.54 15.71 5.39
CA SER A 528 8.15 16.37 4.23
C SER A 528 9.63 15.99 4.05
N LEU A 529 10.26 15.40 5.07
CA LEU A 529 11.62 14.89 5.00
C LEU A 529 11.68 13.60 4.17
N ASP A 530 12.65 13.49 3.25
CA ASP A 530 12.82 12.31 2.38
C ASP A 530 13.07 10.99 3.12
N SER A 531 13.31 11.06 4.44
CA SER A 531 13.67 9.96 5.32
C SER A 531 12.52 9.48 6.23
N TRP A 532 11.29 9.95 6.02
CA TRP A 532 10.13 9.59 6.85
C TRP A 532 9.71 8.12 6.68
N GLU A 533 9.54 7.41 7.80
CA GLU A 533 9.00 6.05 7.86
C GLU A 533 7.87 5.97 8.91
N PRO A 534 6.62 5.64 8.53
CA PRO A 534 5.49 5.56 9.45
C PRO A 534 5.60 4.33 10.37
N VAL A 535 5.21 4.48 11.65
CA VAL A 535 5.20 3.39 12.64
C VAL A 535 3.80 3.15 13.22
N LEU A 536 2.98 4.20 13.29
CA LEU A 536 1.62 4.12 13.79
C LEU A 536 0.68 3.43 12.80
N GLU A 537 -0.14 2.49 13.30
CA GLU A 537 -1.18 1.80 12.54
C GLU A 537 -2.56 2.39 12.84
N MET A 538 -3.39 2.60 11.82
CA MET A 538 -4.77 3.04 11.98
C MET A 538 -5.71 1.82 12.02
N GLU A 539 -6.52 1.71 13.06
CA GLU A 539 -7.50 0.62 13.23
C GLU A 539 -8.92 1.02 12.82
N ASP A 540 -9.32 2.26 13.11
CA ASP A 540 -10.67 2.77 12.86
C ASP A 540 -10.66 4.27 12.55
N TRP A 541 -11.56 4.68 11.66
CA TRP A 541 -11.72 6.05 11.16
C TRP A 541 -13.21 6.40 11.12
N ASP A 542 -13.64 7.34 11.97
CA ASP A 542 -15.03 7.81 12.04
C ASP A 542 -15.02 9.34 12.04
N VAL A 543 -15.32 9.96 10.90
CA VAL A 543 -15.44 11.41 10.75
C VAL A 543 -16.82 11.73 10.19
N LYS A 544 -17.52 12.65 10.85
CA LYS A 544 -18.85 13.14 10.46
C LYS A 544 -18.77 14.64 10.24
N SER A 545 -19.33 15.10 9.13
CA SER A 545 -19.33 16.50 8.72
C SER A 545 -20.76 16.97 8.44
N ALA A 546 -21.02 18.27 8.56
CA ALA A 546 -22.24 18.91 8.10
C ALA A 546 -22.09 19.25 6.60
N GLY A 547 -22.87 18.61 5.73
CA GLY A 547 -22.75 18.72 4.27
C GLY A 547 -21.99 17.54 3.66
N VAL A 548 -21.18 17.78 2.63
CA VAL A 548 -20.34 16.74 2.00
C VAL A 548 -19.18 16.32 2.92
N ASP A 549 -18.63 15.12 2.73
CA ASP A 549 -17.55 14.58 3.59
C ASP A 549 -16.31 15.50 3.64
N THR A 550 -16.04 16.26 2.57
CA THR A 550 -14.93 17.22 2.45
C THR A 550 -15.27 18.65 2.85
N SER A 551 -16.49 18.93 3.32
CA SER A 551 -16.98 20.28 3.65
C SER A 551 -16.17 21.01 4.73
N GLY A 552 -15.39 20.26 5.53
CA GLY A 552 -14.60 20.81 6.62
C GLY A 552 -15.41 21.22 7.86
N GLN A 553 -16.74 21.15 7.79
CA GLN A 553 -17.64 21.44 8.93
C GLN A 553 -17.79 20.20 9.82
N ILE A 554 -16.77 19.89 10.60
CA ILE A 554 -16.71 18.65 11.39
C ILE A 554 -17.73 18.67 12.55
N LEU A 555 -18.65 17.70 12.55
CA LEU A 555 -19.59 17.43 13.64
C LEU A 555 -18.97 16.56 14.73
N SER A 556 -18.25 15.52 14.32
CA SER A 556 -17.50 14.65 15.23
C SER A 556 -16.39 13.93 14.46
N ALA A 557 -15.23 13.74 15.07
CA ALA A 557 -14.15 12.96 14.46
C ALA A 557 -13.42 12.13 15.51
N ARG A 558 -13.23 10.84 15.23
CA ARG A 558 -12.53 9.88 16.08
C ARG A 558 -11.58 9.05 15.23
N LEU A 559 -10.37 8.86 15.78
CA LEU A 559 -9.37 7.94 15.26
C LEU A 559 -9.10 6.88 16.32
N ARG A 560 -9.06 5.61 15.91
CA ARG A 560 -8.46 4.53 16.71
C ARG A 560 -7.16 4.13 16.05
N VAL A 561 -6.08 4.21 16.81
CA VAL A 561 -4.73 3.98 16.33
C VAL A 561 -3.97 3.11 17.30
N ARG A 562 -2.99 2.36 16.79
CA ARG A 562 -2.11 1.47 17.54
C ARG A 562 -0.66 1.88 17.29
N SER A 563 0.10 2.13 18.34
CA SER A 563 1.53 2.41 18.26
C SER A 563 2.22 2.26 19.62
N ALA A 564 3.55 2.35 19.64
CA ALA A 564 4.34 2.39 20.87
C ALA A 564 3.94 3.60 21.74
N PHE A 565 3.58 3.32 22.99
CA PHE A 565 3.10 4.29 23.96
C PHE A 565 4.00 4.30 25.20
N LYS A 566 4.48 5.47 25.61
CA LYS A 566 5.41 5.60 26.73
C LYS A 566 5.20 6.89 27.50
N ASN A 567 5.38 6.82 28.82
CA ASN A 567 5.29 7.98 29.70
C ASN A 567 6.68 8.60 29.92
N PHE A 568 6.82 9.89 29.67
CA PHE A 568 8.04 10.66 29.90
C PHE A 568 7.84 11.74 30.97
N SER A 569 8.80 11.93 31.86
CA SER A 569 8.80 13.05 32.80
C SER A 569 9.18 14.37 32.11
N ALA A 570 8.72 15.49 32.64
CA ALA A 570 9.11 16.83 32.15
C ALA A 570 10.65 17.02 32.06
N SER A 571 11.41 16.44 32.99
CA SER A 571 12.88 16.48 32.99
C SER A 571 13.51 15.65 31.87
N GLU A 572 12.94 14.48 31.55
CA GLU A 572 13.40 13.62 30.45
C GLU A 572 13.17 14.27 29.09
N LEU A 573 12.08 15.04 28.96
CA LEU A 573 11.75 15.82 27.77
C LEU A 573 12.60 17.10 27.60
N GLY A 574 13.51 17.39 28.54
CA GLY A 574 14.35 18.59 28.48
C GLY A 574 13.61 19.91 28.75
N LEU A 575 12.37 19.85 29.28
CA LEU A 575 11.55 21.03 29.58
C LEU A 575 12.08 21.77 30.82
N LYS A 576 13.05 22.67 30.63
CA LYS A 576 13.61 23.53 31.67
C LYS A 576 12.74 24.79 31.83
N SER A 577 11.77 24.75 32.75
CA SER A 577 10.98 25.91 33.23
C SER A 577 10.54 26.95 32.18
N SER A 578 9.29 26.81 31.71
CA SER A 578 8.37 27.85 31.17
C SER A 578 8.86 28.96 30.20
N ALA A 579 10.06 28.96 29.62
CA ALA A 579 10.46 30.11 28.78
C ALA A 579 11.35 29.83 27.55
N GLU A 580 11.82 28.62 27.30
CA GLU A 580 12.72 28.37 26.16
C GLU A 580 12.30 27.12 25.38
N CYS A 581 11.37 27.27 24.44
CA CYS A 581 11.28 26.36 23.30
C CYS A 581 12.31 26.85 22.25
N PRO A 582 13.09 25.96 21.60
CA PRO A 582 14.02 26.36 20.55
C PRO A 582 13.26 26.85 19.32
N SER A 583 13.62 28.00 18.73
CA SER A 583 13.06 28.45 17.45
C SER A 583 13.59 27.62 16.27
N LEU A 584 12.72 27.30 15.31
CA LEU A 584 13.03 26.53 14.10
C LEU A 584 13.98 27.26 13.13
N SER A 585 14.15 28.58 13.24
CA SER A 585 15.07 29.37 12.40
C SER A 585 16.53 28.90 12.47
N ASN A 586 16.89 28.09 13.47
CA ASN A 586 18.22 27.49 13.60
C ASN A 586 18.39 26.13 12.88
N LEU A 587 17.35 25.59 12.23
CA LEU A 587 17.38 24.31 11.51
C LEU A 587 18.05 24.40 10.15
N THR A 588 17.84 25.50 9.43
CA THR A 588 18.39 25.72 8.08
C THR A 588 19.84 26.20 8.11
N GLU A 589 20.33 26.74 9.23
CA GLU A 589 21.71 27.22 9.38
C GLU A 589 22.65 26.22 10.08
N GLY A 590 22.20 24.98 10.33
CA GLY A 590 23.03 23.91 10.89
C GLY A 590 23.48 24.13 12.34
N GLN A 591 22.87 25.06 13.08
CA GLN A 591 23.33 25.44 14.42
C GLN A 591 22.59 24.76 15.58
N VAL A 592 21.40 24.17 15.37
CA VAL A 592 20.69 23.44 16.45
C VAL A 592 20.72 21.93 16.25
N LYS A 593 21.39 21.24 17.18
CA LYS A 593 21.30 19.78 17.33
C LYS A 593 19.90 19.42 17.85
N LEU A 594 19.03 18.85 17.01
CA LEU A 594 17.68 18.36 17.39
C LEU A 594 17.66 17.17 18.36
N ASN A 595 18.77 16.84 18.99
CA ASN A 595 18.93 15.56 19.67
C ASN A 595 18.04 15.41 20.93
N ARG A 596 17.31 16.45 21.38
CA ARG A 596 16.33 16.42 22.51
C ARG A 596 15.33 17.60 22.46
N VAL A 597 14.26 17.56 21.65
CA VAL A 597 13.29 18.69 21.61
C VAL A 597 11.84 18.21 21.65
N ALA A 598 11.11 18.70 22.66
CA ALA A 598 9.66 18.64 22.75
C ALA A 598 9.09 20.00 22.33
N PHE A 599 8.10 19.99 21.43
CA PHE A 599 7.36 21.15 20.97
C PHE A 599 5.96 21.09 21.58
N MET A 600 5.61 22.03 22.45
CA MET A 600 4.27 22.06 23.05
C MET A 600 3.31 22.87 22.18
N ASP A 601 2.09 22.38 22.04
CA ASP A 601 1.08 23.06 21.20
C ASP A 601 0.52 24.33 21.89
N GLU A 602 0.66 24.46 23.22
CA GLU A 602 0.22 25.59 24.04
C GLU A 602 1.22 25.91 25.19
N LYS A 603 1.18 27.15 25.73
CA LYS A 603 1.94 27.51 26.94
C LYS A 603 1.42 26.72 28.14
N LEU A 604 2.24 25.80 28.66
CA LEU A 604 1.93 25.09 29.90
C LEU A 604 1.92 26.07 31.08
N GLY A 605 0.88 26.00 31.93
CA GLY A 605 0.89 26.62 33.25
C GLY A 605 2.06 26.10 34.10
N THR A 606 2.45 26.83 35.16
CA THR A 606 3.66 26.60 35.98
C THR A 606 3.92 25.10 36.23
N PRO A 607 5.08 24.54 35.83
CA PRO A 607 5.16 23.10 35.61
C PRO A 607 5.51 22.32 36.89
N CYS A 608 4.64 21.37 37.24
CA CYS A 608 4.96 20.29 38.18
C CYS A 608 6.07 19.42 37.58
N ARG A 609 7.32 19.58 38.05
CA ARG A 609 8.49 18.73 37.70
C ARG A 609 8.27 17.21 37.89
N ARG A 610 7.15 16.80 38.49
CA ARG A 610 6.75 15.40 38.73
C ARG A 610 5.70 14.86 37.77
N GLN A 611 5.16 15.66 36.84
CA GLN A 611 4.15 15.21 35.90
C GLN A 611 4.77 14.33 34.81
N LYS A 612 4.11 13.19 34.53
CA LYS A 612 4.43 12.30 33.42
C LYS A 612 3.48 12.59 32.27
N TYR A 613 4.02 12.71 31.07
CA TYR A 613 3.26 12.90 29.84
C TYR A 613 3.21 11.60 29.07
N ALA A 614 2.02 11.22 28.63
CA ALA A 614 1.81 10.10 27.73
C ALA A 614 2.30 10.49 26.34
N CYS A 615 3.17 9.70 25.73
CA CYS A 615 3.66 9.96 24.39
C CYS A 615 3.47 8.74 23.49
N MET A 616 3.02 8.97 22.26
CA MET A 616 2.70 7.92 21.29
C MET A 616 3.52 8.11 20.01
N LEU A 617 4.32 7.12 19.65
CA LEU A 617 5.16 7.17 18.46
C LEU A 617 4.31 7.22 17.19
N VAL A 618 4.65 8.08 16.25
CA VAL A 618 3.94 8.25 14.97
C VAL A 618 4.75 7.69 13.81
N GLY A 619 6.05 7.99 13.80
CA GLY A 619 6.97 7.56 12.75
C GLY A 619 8.42 7.86 13.11
N THR A 620 9.31 7.67 12.15
CA THR A 620 10.75 7.94 12.28
C THR A 620 11.23 8.81 11.14
N ALA A 621 12.24 9.65 11.38
CA ALA A 621 12.84 10.51 10.37
C ALA A 621 14.35 10.65 10.59
N CYS A 622 15.13 10.73 9.51
CA CYS A 622 16.53 11.13 9.56
C CYS A 622 16.63 12.66 9.55
N ILE A 623 17.18 13.23 10.62
CA ILE A 623 17.24 14.68 10.82
C ILE A 623 18.69 15.17 10.61
N PRO A 624 18.96 16.06 9.63
CA PRO A 624 20.32 16.55 9.34
C PRO A 624 20.98 17.23 10.56
N GLY A 625 22.27 16.94 10.81
CA GLY A 625 23.06 17.61 11.86
C GLY A 625 23.17 16.88 13.21
N SER A 626 22.62 15.67 13.37
CA SER A 626 22.80 14.87 14.59
C SER A 626 24.23 14.33 14.71
N SER A 627 24.94 14.64 15.80
CA SER A 627 26.34 14.21 16.02
C SER A 627 26.54 12.73 16.39
N TYR A 628 25.54 11.87 16.18
CA TYR A 628 25.64 10.43 16.40
C TYR A 628 25.73 9.74 15.04
N ALA A 629 26.56 8.70 14.95
CA ALA A 629 26.84 7.95 13.72
C ALA A 629 25.63 7.25 13.06
N GLU A 630 24.39 7.46 13.55
CA GLU A 630 23.18 6.76 13.11
C GLU A 630 21.88 7.62 13.15
N GLY A 631 21.96 8.88 12.71
CA GLY A 631 20.95 9.76 12.06
C GLY A 631 19.41 9.75 12.31
N ILE A 632 18.77 8.76 12.95
CA ILE A 632 17.31 8.57 12.94
C ILE A 632 16.67 8.95 14.30
N SER A 633 15.63 9.79 14.25
CA SER A 633 14.82 10.22 15.41
C SER A 633 13.42 9.61 15.35
N GLY A 634 12.90 9.20 16.52
CA GLY A 634 11.50 8.82 16.70
C GLY A 634 10.66 10.06 16.95
N CYS A 635 9.58 10.18 16.18
CA CYS A 635 8.67 11.33 16.14
C CYS A 635 7.33 10.92 16.75
N ALA A 636 6.87 11.60 17.79
CA ALA A 636 5.74 11.17 18.60
C ALA A 636 4.82 12.30 19.06
N LEU A 637 3.55 11.96 19.28
CA LEU A 637 2.57 12.84 19.93
C LEU A 637 2.83 12.90 21.43
N ILE A 638 2.62 14.06 22.04
CA ILE A 638 2.49 14.25 23.49
C ILE A 638 1.01 14.39 23.80
N LEU A 639 0.51 13.58 24.72
CA LEU A 639 -0.89 13.39 25.05
C LEU A 639 -1.15 13.68 26.53
N GLU A 640 -2.32 14.25 26.80
CA GLU A 640 -2.88 14.47 28.12
C GLU A 640 -4.20 13.72 28.25
N SER A 641 -4.37 12.96 29.33
CA SER A 641 -5.67 12.32 29.61
C SER A 641 -6.71 13.40 29.93
N THR A 642 -7.88 13.28 29.32
CA THR A 642 -9.03 14.14 29.61
C THR A 642 -9.79 13.71 30.88
N GLY A 643 -9.44 12.55 31.46
CA GLY A 643 -10.15 11.92 32.57
C GLY A 643 -11.53 11.34 32.21
N ARG A 644 -11.95 11.41 30.93
CA ARG A 644 -13.20 10.83 30.45
C ARG A 644 -12.98 9.39 29.99
N LEU A 645 -13.88 8.51 30.43
CA LEU A 645 -13.93 7.11 29.99
C LEU A 645 -15.14 6.89 29.09
N LYS A 646 -14.94 6.20 27.97
CA LYS A 646 -16.01 5.71 27.09
C LYS A 646 -16.01 4.18 27.09
N GLY A 647 -16.80 3.58 27.98
CA GLY A 647 -16.70 2.16 28.29
C GLY A 647 -15.41 1.90 29.08
N THR A 648 -14.52 1.08 28.53
CA THR A 648 -13.19 0.77 29.11
C THR A 648 -12.06 1.63 28.53
N ILE A 649 -12.36 2.56 27.61
CA ILE A 649 -11.36 3.34 26.86
C ILE A 649 -11.25 4.76 27.44
N GLU A 650 -10.03 5.19 27.75
CA GLU A 650 -9.71 6.55 28.21
C GLU A 650 -9.48 7.50 27.04
N GLU A 651 -10.06 8.70 27.12
CA GLU A 651 -9.94 9.73 26.09
C GLU A 651 -8.73 10.63 26.33
N TYR A 652 -7.91 10.82 25.29
CA TYR A 652 -6.69 11.63 25.32
C TYR A 652 -6.79 12.84 24.38
N ARG A 653 -6.21 13.96 24.82
CA ARG A 653 -6.01 15.19 24.05
C ARG A 653 -4.53 15.30 23.65
N ARG A 654 -4.25 15.73 22.42
CA ARG A 654 -2.90 16.10 21.98
C ARG A 654 -2.52 17.47 22.57
N ILE A 655 -1.32 17.58 23.12
CA ILE A 655 -0.77 18.80 23.74
C ILE A 655 0.63 19.17 23.23
N GLY A 656 1.22 18.36 22.36
CA GLY A 656 2.53 18.64 21.77
C GLY A 656 3.05 17.52 20.89
N PHE A 657 4.27 17.70 20.42
CA PHE A 657 5.03 16.77 19.58
C PHE A 657 6.46 16.62 20.08
N LEU A 658 7.04 15.44 19.91
CA LEU A 658 8.32 15.08 20.48
C LEU A 658 9.21 14.42 19.43
N CYS A 659 10.45 14.93 19.31
CA CYS A 659 11.49 14.31 18.52
C CYS A 659 12.66 13.90 19.44
N LEU A 660 12.88 12.60 19.56
CA LEU A 660 13.98 12.05 20.35
C LEU A 660 14.75 11.01 19.54
N PRO A 661 16.08 10.90 19.70
CA PRO A 661 16.88 9.85 19.09
C PRO A 661 16.19 8.52 19.32
N ILE A 662 15.87 7.84 18.21
CA ILE A 662 15.05 6.64 18.30
C ILE A 662 15.69 5.67 19.27
N ARG A 663 17.04 5.54 19.11
CA ARG A 663 18.10 4.75 19.80
C ARG A 663 18.22 4.88 21.32
N ASP A 664 17.79 5.98 21.91
CA ASP A 664 18.03 6.24 23.34
C ASP A 664 16.74 6.29 24.16
N TRP A 665 15.61 6.63 23.53
CA TRP A 665 14.40 7.07 24.25
C TRP A 665 13.20 6.20 23.96
N TRP A 666 13.04 5.89 22.68
CA TRP A 666 12.03 4.96 22.23
C TRP A 666 12.54 3.54 22.43
N THR A 667 13.86 3.32 22.42
CA THR A 667 14.52 2.00 22.40
C THR A 667 14.56 1.12 23.62
N LYS A 668 14.17 1.59 24.79
CA LYS A 668 13.77 0.58 25.76
C LYS A 668 12.60 -0.27 25.21
N ASP A 669 11.90 0.21 24.17
CA ASP A 669 10.83 -0.50 23.46
C ASP A 669 10.85 -0.40 21.88
N VAL A 670 11.73 0.39 21.23
CA VAL A 670 11.66 0.72 19.76
C VAL A 670 12.96 0.50 18.96
N GLN A 671 14.11 0.21 19.60
CA GLN A 671 15.17 -0.61 19.01
C GLN A 671 15.28 -1.91 19.77
N GLU A 672 14.11 -2.36 20.17
CA GLU A 672 13.83 -3.76 20.11
C GLU A 672 12.61 -3.94 19.22
N LYS A 673 12.74 -3.67 17.90
CA LYS A 673 12.60 -4.86 17.06
C LYS A 673 13.79 -5.73 17.42
N ILE A 674 13.70 -6.35 18.61
CA ILE A 674 14.07 -7.73 18.76
C ILE A 674 13.47 -8.31 17.51
N VAL A 675 14.32 -8.67 16.56
CA VAL A 675 13.81 -9.55 15.53
C VAL A 675 13.56 -10.80 16.33
N GLU A 676 12.29 -11.01 16.67
CA GLU A 676 11.83 -12.29 17.15
C GLU A 676 12.10 -13.19 15.97
N LEU A 677 13.29 -13.77 15.98
CA LEU A 677 13.67 -14.82 15.08
C LEU A 677 13.29 -16.08 15.84
N PRO A 678 12.33 -16.86 15.33
CA PRO A 678 11.57 -16.67 14.06
C PRO A 678 10.35 -15.73 14.18
N ARG A 679 10.06 -14.93 13.13
CA ARG A 679 8.96 -13.92 13.13
C ARG A 679 7.58 -14.59 13.10
N PRO A 680 6.50 -13.93 13.54
CA PRO A 680 5.15 -14.46 13.44
C PRO A 680 4.77 -14.79 11.98
N MET A 681 4.23 -16.00 11.74
CA MET A 681 3.66 -16.40 10.44
C MET A 681 2.39 -17.23 10.63
N ARG A 682 1.43 -17.09 9.70
CA ARG A 682 0.22 -17.90 9.65
C ARG A 682 0.29 -18.87 8.48
N VAL A 683 0.04 -20.15 8.74
CA VAL A 683 0.08 -21.25 7.77
C VAL A 683 -1.28 -21.92 7.71
N ILE A 684 -1.88 -22.01 6.53
CA ILE A 684 -3.08 -22.80 6.29
C ILE A 684 -2.68 -24.10 5.59
N CYS A 685 -3.06 -25.23 6.17
CA CYS A 685 -2.91 -26.55 5.55
C CYS A 685 -4.29 -27.11 5.18
N ILE A 686 -4.42 -27.74 4.01
CA ILE A 686 -5.71 -28.14 3.46
C ILE A 686 -5.79 -29.67 3.41
N GLY A 687 -6.55 -30.27 4.33
CA GLY A 687 -6.73 -31.71 4.49
C GLY A 687 -6.06 -32.27 5.75
N ALA A 688 -6.79 -33.08 6.51
CA ALA A 688 -6.37 -33.80 7.72
C ALA A 688 -6.21 -35.31 7.47
N GLY A 689 -5.69 -35.67 6.29
CA GLY A 689 -5.09 -36.98 6.02
C GLY A 689 -3.69 -37.11 6.64
N ILE A 690 -2.93 -38.11 6.21
CA ILE A 690 -1.56 -38.37 6.69
C ILE A 690 -0.69 -37.11 6.65
N SER A 691 -0.70 -36.36 5.55
CA SER A 691 0.09 -35.13 5.39
C SER A 691 -0.31 -34.02 6.38
N GLY A 692 -1.61 -33.80 6.59
CA GLY A 692 -2.09 -32.79 7.54
C GLY A 692 -1.79 -33.16 8.99
N ILE A 693 -1.95 -34.44 9.34
CA ILE A 693 -1.57 -34.95 10.67
C ILE A 693 -0.06 -34.79 10.89
N ALA A 694 0.76 -35.07 9.86
CA ALA A 694 2.20 -34.82 9.91
C ALA A 694 2.51 -33.33 10.07
N ALA A 695 1.82 -32.44 9.36
CA ALA A 695 1.98 -31.00 9.49
C ALA A 695 1.67 -30.53 10.94
N ALA A 696 0.58 -31.00 11.55
CA ALA A 696 0.25 -30.69 12.94
C ALA A 696 1.33 -31.16 13.93
N TYR A 697 1.78 -32.42 13.81
CA TYR A 697 2.80 -32.98 14.70
C TYR A 697 4.15 -32.25 14.55
N LYS A 698 4.56 -32.02 13.30
CA LYS A 698 5.87 -31.44 12.98
C LYS A 698 5.89 -29.94 13.26
N ALA A 699 4.78 -29.20 13.08
CA ALA A 699 4.73 -27.77 13.35
C ALA A 699 5.05 -27.47 14.82
N GLN A 700 4.50 -28.26 15.75
CA GLN A 700 4.79 -28.16 17.20
C GLN A 700 6.28 -28.31 17.56
N ARG A 701 7.10 -28.88 16.67
CA ARG A 701 8.52 -29.22 16.91
C ARG A 701 9.48 -28.42 16.05
N GLN A 702 9.05 -28.06 14.86
CA GLN A 702 9.89 -27.46 13.83
C GLN A 702 9.60 -25.99 13.58
N LEU A 703 8.39 -25.55 13.93
CA LEU A 703 7.97 -24.16 13.77
C LEU A 703 7.82 -23.54 15.15
N VAL A 704 8.15 -22.26 15.22
CA VAL A 704 8.00 -21.44 16.41
C VAL A 704 7.43 -20.11 15.95
N ASN A 705 6.67 -19.43 16.81
CA ASN A 705 5.98 -18.20 16.42
C ASN A 705 5.16 -18.38 15.13
N THR A 706 4.47 -19.51 15.00
CA THR A 706 3.67 -19.85 13.83
C THR A 706 2.28 -20.26 14.27
N GLU A 707 1.27 -19.67 13.65
CA GLU A 707 -0.11 -20.10 13.78
C GLU A 707 -0.45 -21.05 12.62
N LEU A 708 -0.61 -22.34 12.91
CA LEU A 708 -1.06 -23.34 11.95
C LEU A 708 -2.56 -23.60 12.13
N ILE A 709 -3.29 -23.63 11.01
CA ILE A 709 -4.66 -24.15 10.96
C ILE A 709 -4.81 -25.13 9.80
N ILE A 710 -5.52 -26.23 10.05
CA ILE A 710 -5.80 -27.29 9.08
C ILE A 710 -7.30 -27.32 8.83
N TYR A 711 -7.74 -27.09 7.60
CA TYR A 711 -9.13 -27.23 7.20
C TYR A 711 -9.37 -28.59 6.54
N GLU A 712 -10.33 -29.35 7.06
CA GLU A 712 -10.70 -30.69 6.56
C GLU A 712 -12.19 -30.72 6.20
N LYS A 713 -12.50 -31.15 4.97
CA LYS A 713 -13.87 -31.24 4.47
C LYS A 713 -14.71 -32.31 5.18
N ASN A 714 -14.06 -33.38 5.64
CA ASN A 714 -14.72 -34.51 6.27
C ASN A 714 -15.05 -34.24 7.73
N HIS A 715 -15.91 -35.10 8.28
CA HIS A 715 -16.36 -35.04 9.67
C HIS A 715 -15.36 -35.58 10.69
N ASP A 716 -14.22 -36.10 10.23
CA ASP A 716 -13.19 -36.75 11.05
C ASP A 716 -11.85 -36.74 10.29
N VAL A 717 -10.77 -37.10 10.97
CA VAL A 717 -9.42 -37.22 10.39
C VAL A 717 -9.21 -38.55 9.68
N GLY A 718 -8.17 -38.64 8.84
CA GLY A 718 -7.70 -39.90 8.25
C GLY A 718 -7.66 -39.93 6.72
N GLY A 719 -8.28 -38.95 6.05
CA GLY A 719 -8.24 -38.80 4.59
C GLY A 719 -8.73 -40.05 3.85
N THR A 720 -7.86 -40.65 3.03
CA THR A 720 -8.15 -41.88 2.26
C THR A 720 -8.76 -43.00 3.11
N TRP A 721 -8.25 -43.21 4.33
CA TRP A 721 -8.68 -44.28 5.23
C TRP A 721 -10.02 -43.99 5.92
N LEU A 722 -10.47 -42.74 5.90
CA LEU A 722 -11.81 -42.36 6.33
C LEU A 722 -12.83 -42.53 5.19
N GLU A 723 -12.47 -42.18 3.96
CA GLU A 723 -13.42 -42.19 2.83
C GLU A 723 -13.61 -43.57 2.20
N ASN A 724 -12.54 -44.36 2.09
CA ASN A 724 -12.59 -45.66 1.43
C ASN A 724 -12.95 -46.76 2.44
N LYS A 725 -14.19 -47.24 2.37
CA LYS A 725 -14.76 -48.23 3.30
C LYS A 725 -15.28 -49.49 2.59
N TYR A 726 -14.85 -49.72 1.36
CA TYR A 726 -15.29 -50.87 0.57
C TYR A 726 -14.75 -52.19 1.16
N PRO A 727 -15.43 -53.34 0.94
CA PRO A 727 -15.01 -54.64 1.45
C PRO A 727 -13.59 -55.02 0.99
N GLY A 728 -12.75 -55.41 1.94
CA GLY A 728 -11.35 -55.80 1.68
C GLY A 728 -10.38 -54.61 1.53
N CYS A 729 -10.82 -53.37 1.78
CA CYS A 729 -9.95 -52.20 1.71
C CYS A 729 -8.75 -52.34 2.66
N ALA A 730 -7.55 -52.41 2.10
CA ALA A 730 -6.31 -52.63 2.84
C ALA A 730 -5.11 -51.92 2.19
N CYS A 731 -4.06 -51.68 2.99
CA CYS A 731 -2.79 -51.20 2.46
C CYS A 731 -2.07 -52.31 1.69
N ASP A 732 -1.39 -51.93 0.60
CA ASP A 732 -0.59 -52.83 -0.23
C ASP A 732 0.88 -52.95 0.23
N ILE A 733 1.23 -52.27 1.34
CA ILE A 733 2.58 -52.17 1.90
C ILE A 733 2.56 -52.69 3.35
N PRO A 734 3.65 -53.30 3.86
CA PRO A 734 3.69 -53.83 5.21
C PRO A 734 3.36 -52.79 6.28
N ALA A 735 2.49 -53.13 7.23
CA ALA A 735 1.91 -52.22 8.22
C ALA A 735 2.97 -51.44 9.00
N HIS A 736 4.05 -52.09 9.42
CA HIS A 736 5.13 -51.42 10.17
C HIS A 736 5.96 -50.42 9.33
N SER A 737 5.91 -50.51 8.00
CA SER A 737 6.50 -49.50 7.10
C SER A 737 5.54 -48.39 6.70
N TYR A 738 4.22 -48.62 6.85
CA TYR A 738 3.16 -47.62 6.64
C TYR A 738 2.78 -46.94 7.97
N THR A 739 3.78 -46.38 8.65
CA THR A 739 3.63 -45.62 9.91
C THR A 739 4.45 -44.33 9.83
N PHE A 740 4.09 -43.33 10.62
CA PHE A 740 4.87 -42.09 10.74
C PHE A 740 6.29 -42.38 11.24
N SER A 741 7.26 -41.59 10.81
CA SER A 741 8.68 -41.78 11.18
C SER A 741 8.89 -41.74 12.71
N TRP A 742 8.15 -40.86 13.41
CA TRP A 742 8.26 -40.66 14.85
C TRP A 742 7.39 -41.58 15.70
N GLU A 743 6.36 -42.22 15.13
CA GLU A 743 5.39 -43.03 15.86
C GLU A 743 5.08 -44.31 15.09
N GLY A 744 5.73 -45.42 15.44
CA GLY A 744 5.28 -46.73 14.98
C GLY A 744 4.00 -47.17 15.70
N ASN A 745 3.36 -48.24 15.21
CA ASN A 745 2.32 -48.93 15.95
C ASN A 745 2.81 -50.31 16.40
N PRO A 746 3.03 -50.55 17.70
CA PRO A 746 3.44 -51.86 18.20
C PRO A 746 2.29 -52.88 18.25
N LYS A 747 1.04 -52.45 17.98
CA LYS A 747 -0.18 -53.24 18.14
C LYS A 747 -0.75 -53.79 16.84
N TRP A 748 -0.05 -53.62 15.71
CA TRP A 748 -0.55 -54.13 14.44
C TRP A 748 -0.90 -55.61 14.56
N SER A 749 -2.11 -55.96 14.14
CA SER A 749 -2.62 -57.33 14.25
C SER A 749 -2.02 -58.28 13.21
N ARG A 750 -1.61 -57.72 12.06
CA ARG A 750 -1.17 -58.44 10.86
C ARG A 750 -0.07 -57.69 10.14
N PHE A 751 0.69 -58.43 9.33
CA PHE A 751 1.72 -57.86 8.46
C PHE A 751 1.14 -56.88 7.43
N TYR A 752 -0.05 -57.18 6.91
CA TYR A 752 -0.89 -56.27 6.13
C TYR A 752 -2.21 -56.03 6.86
N VAL A 753 -2.49 -54.77 7.15
CA VAL A 753 -3.68 -54.37 7.90
C VAL A 753 -4.73 -53.72 7.00
N GLU A 754 -5.99 -53.90 7.38
CA GLU A 754 -7.14 -53.32 6.70
C GLU A 754 -7.35 -51.86 7.10
N ALA A 755 -8.12 -51.12 6.30
CA ALA A 755 -8.40 -49.70 6.48
C ALA A 755 -8.86 -49.30 7.88
N PRO A 756 -9.72 -50.06 8.60
CA PRO A 756 -10.16 -49.68 9.96
C PRO A 756 -9.01 -49.58 10.96
N GLU A 757 -8.03 -50.49 10.90
CA GLU A 757 -6.89 -50.49 11.82
C GLU A 757 -5.96 -49.29 11.55
N ILE A 758 -5.77 -48.95 10.27
CA ILE A 758 -4.98 -47.78 9.85
C ILE A 758 -5.67 -46.48 10.27
N LEU A 759 -6.98 -46.37 10.06
CA LEU A 759 -7.76 -45.22 10.50
C LEU A 759 -7.66 -45.04 12.02
N GLN A 760 -7.78 -46.14 12.78
CA GLN A 760 -7.64 -46.10 14.24
C GLN A 760 -6.24 -45.65 14.65
N TYR A 761 -5.17 -46.16 14.04
CA TYR A 761 -3.81 -45.71 14.30
C TYR A 761 -3.61 -44.20 14.02
N LEU A 762 -4.18 -43.67 12.94
CA LEU A 762 -4.09 -42.23 12.64
C LEU A 762 -4.83 -41.39 13.70
N LYS A 763 -6.01 -41.85 14.14
CA LYS A 763 -6.77 -41.22 15.23
C LYS A 763 -6.02 -41.27 16.56
N ASP A 764 -5.40 -42.40 16.87
CA ASP A 764 -4.57 -42.58 18.07
C ASP A 764 -3.38 -41.62 18.02
N CYS A 765 -2.73 -41.45 16.87
CA CYS A 765 -1.65 -40.46 16.70
C CYS A 765 -2.15 -39.03 16.92
N VAL A 766 -3.29 -38.68 16.33
CA VAL A 766 -3.90 -37.35 16.47
C VAL A 766 -4.23 -37.05 17.94
N SER A 767 -4.82 -38.01 18.65
CA SER A 767 -5.16 -37.86 20.07
C SER A 767 -3.91 -37.81 20.95
N LYS A 768 -2.93 -38.70 20.72
CA LYS A 768 -1.71 -38.80 21.52
C LYS A 768 -0.86 -37.53 21.44
N TRP A 769 -0.84 -36.88 20.28
CA TRP A 769 0.03 -35.74 19.99
C TRP A 769 -0.72 -34.40 19.93
N GLY A 770 -1.97 -34.35 20.40
CA GLY A 770 -2.75 -33.11 20.48
C GLY A 770 -3.04 -32.46 19.12
N CYS A 771 -2.97 -33.20 18.01
CA CYS A 771 -3.07 -32.61 16.68
C CYS A 771 -4.44 -31.97 16.39
N MET A 772 -5.49 -32.37 17.11
CA MET A 772 -6.84 -31.81 16.94
C MET A 772 -6.92 -30.31 17.19
N GLU A 773 -6.01 -29.74 17.99
CA GLU A 773 -6.00 -28.29 18.28
C GLU A 773 -5.79 -27.44 17.02
N PHE A 774 -5.13 -28.01 16.00
CA PHE A 774 -4.87 -27.35 14.73
C PHE A 774 -5.96 -27.61 13.69
N ILE A 775 -6.89 -28.56 13.93
CA ILE A 775 -7.77 -29.10 12.89
C ILE A 775 -9.20 -28.59 13.04
N LYS A 776 -9.73 -28.03 11.95
CA LYS A 776 -11.14 -27.68 11.76
C LYS A 776 -11.79 -28.67 10.80
N LEU A 777 -12.57 -29.60 11.36
CA LEU A 777 -13.35 -30.59 10.60
C LEU A 777 -14.62 -29.95 10.00
N ARG A 778 -15.17 -30.55 8.94
CA ARG A 778 -16.34 -30.04 8.20
C ARG A 778 -16.16 -28.61 7.67
N HIS A 779 -14.94 -28.27 7.28
CA HIS A 779 -14.60 -26.99 6.67
C HIS A 779 -14.04 -27.26 5.27
N LEU A 780 -14.82 -26.94 4.24
CA LEU A 780 -14.46 -27.17 2.85
C LEU A 780 -13.77 -25.92 2.28
N VAL A 781 -12.51 -26.04 1.88
CA VAL A 781 -11.86 -24.97 1.12
C VAL A 781 -12.39 -24.98 -0.31
N ILE A 782 -12.89 -23.84 -0.76
CA ILE A 782 -13.54 -23.67 -2.08
C ILE A 782 -12.77 -22.76 -3.04
N ALA A 783 -11.82 -21.95 -2.56
CA ALA A 783 -10.89 -21.19 -3.39
C ALA A 783 -9.66 -20.72 -2.58
N ALA A 784 -8.54 -20.48 -3.25
CA ALA A 784 -7.39 -19.78 -2.69
C ALA A 784 -6.86 -18.75 -3.71
N LYS A 785 -6.66 -17.50 -3.27
CA LYS A 785 -6.21 -16.40 -4.15
C LYS A 785 -5.01 -15.67 -3.54
N TRP A 786 -3.95 -15.56 -4.31
CA TRP A 786 -2.77 -14.76 -3.97
C TRP A 786 -3.07 -13.27 -4.11
N ASP A 787 -2.71 -12.51 -3.09
CA ASP A 787 -2.71 -11.05 -3.10
C ASP A 787 -1.28 -10.53 -3.26
N GLU A 788 -1.00 -9.94 -4.42
CA GLU A 788 0.32 -9.42 -4.75
C GLU A 788 0.70 -8.20 -3.92
N SER A 789 -0.26 -7.44 -3.41
CA SER A 789 -0.01 -6.21 -2.66
C SER A 789 0.43 -6.51 -1.22
N SER A 790 -0.16 -7.53 -0.61
CA SER A 790 0.16 -7.94 0.77
C SER A 790 1.14 -9.11 0.85
N HIS A 791 1.40 -9.80 -0.26
CA HIS A 791 2.14 -11.07 -0.30
C HIS A 791 1.52 -12.16 0.58
N LYS A 792 0.18 -12.29 0.54
CA LYS A 792 -0.57 -13.26 1.34
C LYS A 792 -1.60 -14.01 0.50
N TRP A 793 -2.05 -15.15 1.01
CA TRP A 793 -3.13 -15.94 0.45
C TRP A 793 -4.46 -15.61 1.15
N ASN A 794 -5.48 -15.33 0.35
CA ASN A 794 -6.87 -15.24 0.77
C ASN A 794 -7.54 -16.59 0.45
N VAL A 795 -7.84 -17.38 1.47
CA VAL A 795 -8.43 -18.72 1.35
C VAL A 795 -9.91 -18.64 1.70
N GLN A 796 -10.79 -19.07 0.80
CA GLN A 796 -12.24 -19.11 1.03
C GLN A 796 -12.65 -20.49 1.54
N ILE A 797 -13.37 -20.51 2.66
CA ILE A 797 -13.78 -21.71 3.37
C ILE A 797 -15.28 -21.67 3.58
N GLU A 798 -15.95 -22.78 3.26
CA GLU A 798 -17.34 -23.07 3.63
C GLU A 798 -17.34 -23.84 4.95
N GLY A 799 -17.99 -23.26 5.97
CA GLY A 799 -18.13 -23.82 7.31
C GLY A 799 -19.20 -24.91 7.40
N PRO A 800 -19.34 -25.57 8.57
CA PRO A 800 -20.29 -26.67 8.79
C PRO A 800 -21.76 -26.25 8.72
N ASP A 801 -22.05 -24.96 8.86
CA ASP A 801 -23.36 -24.31 8.72
C ASP A 801 -23.67 -23.83 7.29
N GLY A 802 -22.71 -23.98 6.36
CA GLY A 802 -22.79 -23.48 4.99
C GLY A 802 -22.40 -22.01 4.84
N GLU A 803 -22.01 -21.32 5.92
CA GLU A 803 -21.50 -19.96 5.83
C GLU A 803 -20.11 -19.96 5.18
N THR A 804 -19.87 -19.05 4.24
CA THR A 804 -18.56 -18.88 3.62
C THR A 804 -17.81 -17.71 4.25
N PHE A 805 -16.58 -17.93 4.67
CA PHE A 805 -15.67 -16.89 5.16
C PHE A 805 -14.30 -16.94 4.48
N THR A 806 -13.54 -15.86 4.60
CA THR A 806 -12.17 -15.78 4.07
C THR A 806 -11.18 -15.75 5.22
N ASP A 807 -10.19 -16.62 5.17
CA ASP A 807 -9.05 -16.65 6.08
C ASP A 807 -7.77 -16.25 5.32
N ILE A 808 -6.93 -15.43 5.94
CA ILE A 808 -5.75 -14.83 5.31
C ILE A 808 -4.50 -15.44 5.93
N CYS A 809 -3.57 -15.95 5.12
CA CYS A 809 -2.33 -16.55 5.63
C CYS A 809 -1.10 -16.18 4.79
N ASP A 810 0.08 -16.40 5.36
CA ASP A 810 1.34 -16.17 4.65
C ASP A 810 1.67 -17.34 3.72
N VAL A 811 1.36 -18.58 4.15
CA VAL A 811 1.69 -19.83 3.43
C VAL A 811 0.48 -20.77 3.38
N VAL A 812 0.30 -21.44 2.23
CA VAL A 812 -0.68 -22.51 2.04
C VAL A 812 0.05 -23.82 1.77
N ILE A 813 -0.35 -24.89 2.47
CA ILE A 813 0.11 -26.27 2.23
C ILE A 813 -1.08 -27.11 1.76
N SER A 814 -1.07 -27.51 0.50
CA SER A 814 -2.06 -28.43 -0.05
C SER A 814 -1.76 -29.87 0.36
N ALA A 815 -2.55 -30.38 1.28
CA ALA A 815 -2.51 -31.76 1.79
C ALA A 815 -3.75 -32.57 1.35
N THR A 816 -4.35 -32.21 0.20
CA THR A 816 -5.62 -32.78 -0.30
C THR A 816 -5.51 -34.23 -0.79
N GLY A 817 -4.28 -34.71 -0.98
CA GLY A 817 -3.98 -36.06 -1.45
C GLY A 817 -4.15 -36.26 -2.96
N PRO A 818 -3.30 -37.08 -3.60
CA PRO A 818 -3.34 -37.29 -5.05
C PRO A 818 -4.47 -38.23 -5.53
N LEU A 819 -5.11 -38.98 -4.63
CA LEU A 819 -6.15 -39.98 -4.93
C LEU A 819 -7.39 -39.78 -4.05
N ASN A 820 -8.01 -38.61 -4.14
CA ASN A 820 -9.22 -38.26 -3.38
C ASN A 820 -10.42 -37.93 -4.29
N LYS A 821 -10.17 -37.20 -5.39
CA LYS A 821 -11.21 -36.75 -6.31
C LYS A 821 -11.68 -37.90 -7.21
N TRP A 822 -12.85 -38.47 -6.93
CA TRP A 822 -13.45 -39.53 -7.76
C TRP A 822 -14.57 -38.99 -8.64
N GLN A 823 -14.90 -39.74 -9.69
CA GLN A 823 -16.03 -39.44 -10.58
C GLN A 823 -16.62 -40.75 -11.11
N TRP A 824 -17.89 -40.72 -11.52
CA TRP A 824 -18.47 -41.84 -12.26
C TRP A 824 -17.74 -42.05 -13.59
N PRO A 825 -17.60 -43.29 -14.06
CA PRO A 825 -17.01 -43.54 -15.37
C PRO A 825 -17.96 -43.03 -16.46
N ASP A 826 -17.37 -42.49 -17.52
CA ASP A 826 -18.09 -42.03 -18.71
C ASP A 826 -18.54 -43.23 -19.54
N ILE A 827 -19.66 -43.85 -19.14
CA ILE A 827 -20.28 -44.99 -19.82
C ILE A 827 -21.71 -44.57 -20.20
N PRO A 828 -22.09 -44.60 -21.48
CA PRO A 828 -23.42 -44.20 -21.92
C PRO A 828 -24.53 -44.95 -21.18
N GLY A 829 -25.48 -44.21 -20.62
CA GLY A 829 -26.66 -44.75 -19.94
C GLY A 829 -26.42 -45.25 -18.51
N LEU A 830 -25.25 -45.02 -17.90
CA LEU A 830 -24.96 -45.46 -16.53
C LEU A 830 -25.99 -44.93 -15.51
N GLU A 831 -26.52 -43.73 -15.72
CA GLU A 831 -27.59 -43.10 -14.95
C GLU A 831 -28.97 -43.72 -15.14
N SER A 832 -29.19 -44.48 -16.22
CA SER A 832 -30.47 -45.15 -16.50
C SER A 832 -30.66 -46.46 -15.72
N PHE A 833 -29.59 -47.02 -15.13
CA PHE A 833 -29.63 -48.27 -14.38
C PHE A 833 -30.58 -48.16 -13.17
N LYS A 834 -31.59 -49.05 -13.10
CA LYS A 834 -32.57 -49.07 -12.00
C LYS A 834 -32.06 -49.75 -10.73
N GLY A 835 -30.98 -50.53 -10.83
CA GLY A 835 -30.31 -51.13 -9.68
C GLY A 835 -29.39 -50.14 -8.94
N LEU A 836 -28.62 -50.65 -7.99
CA LEU A 836 -27.75 -49.82 -7.16
C LEU A 836 -26.38 -49.60 -7.82
N ARG A 837 -25.91 -48.35 -7.82
CA ARG A 837 -24.56 -47.99 -8.27
C ARG A 837 -23.67 -47.66 -7.09
N LEU A 838 -22.49 -48.25 -7.03
CA LEU A 838 -21.50 -48.02 -5.98
C LEU A 838 -20.16 -47.60 -6.58
N HIS A 839 -19.47 -46.69 -5.88
CA HIS A 839 -18.08 -46.34 -6.17
C HIS A 839 -17.24 -46.60 -4.92
N PRO A 840 -16.05 -47.23 -5.00
CA PRO A 840 -15.23 -47.56 -3.83
C PRO A 840 -14.92 -46.36 -2.91
N ALA A 841 -14.70 -45.18 -3.49
CA ALA A 841 -14.43 -43.93 -2.76
C ALA A 841 -15.66 -43.29 -2.09
N ARG A 842 -16.87 -43.82 -2.32
CA ARG A 842 -18.11 -43.38 -1.66
C ARG A 842 -18.97 -44.61 -1.36
N TRP A 843 -18.38 -45.54 -0.62
CA TRP A 843 -19.02 -46.81 -0.30
C TRP A 843 -20.11 -46.65 0.76
N ASP A 844 -21.30 -47.22 0.50
CA ASP A 844 -22.37 -47.32 1.49
C ASP A 844 -22.28 -48.66 2.22
N THR A 845 -21.92 -48.62 3.50
CA THR A 845 -21.73 -49.81 4.34
C THR A 845 -23.05 -50.46 4.76
N SER A 846 -24.21 -49.85 4.47
CA SER A 846 -25.52 -50.45 4.77
C SER A 846 -26.01 -51.45 3.71
N VAL A 847 -25.33 -51.52 2.57
CA VAL A 847 -25.73 -52.34 1.43
C VAL A 847 -25.35 -53.80 1.66
N ASP A 848 -26.36 -54.69 1.61
CA ASP A 848 -26.16 -56.14 1.62
C ASP A 848 -25.98 -56.69 0.19
N LEU A 849 -24.84 -57.37 -0.03
CA LEU A 849 -24.48 -57.99 -1.31
C LEU A 849 -24.89 -59.47 -1.39
N THR A 850 -25.35 -60.07 -0.28
CA THR A 850 -25.64 -61.50 -0.23
C THR A 850 -26.73 -61.89 -1.24
N GLY A 851 -26.44 -62.91 -2.06
CA GLY A 851 -27.36 -63.43 -3.06
C GLY A 851 -27.63 -62.51 -4.26
N LYS A 852 -26.97 -61.35 -4.36
CA LYS A 852 -27.16 -60.40 -5.47
C LYS A 852 -26.35 -60.78 -6.71
N ARG A 853 -26.81 -60.33 -7.88
CA ARG A 853 -26.05 -60.31 -9.13
C ARG A 853 -25.27 -59.01 -9.21
N VAL A 854 -23.95 -59.09 -9.17
CA VAL A 854 -23.08 -57.92 -9.04
C VAL A 854 -22.13 -57.81 -10.23
N ALA A 855 -22.08 -56.62 -10.84
CA ALA A 855 -21.03 -56.24 -11.77
C ALA A 855 -19.94 -55.45 -11.05
N VAL A 856 -18.67 -55.76 -11.33
CA VAL A 856 -17.52 -54.93 -10.97
C VAL A 856 -16.88 -54.43 -12.26
N ILE A 857 -16.73 -53.11 -12.40
CA ILE A 857 -16.09 -52.49 -13.55
C ILE A 857 -14.68 -52.04 -13.15
N GLY A 858 -13.67 -52.66 -13.75
CA GLY A 858 -12.26 -52.34 -13.53
C GLY A 858 -11.46 -53.51 -12.95
N ALA A 859 -10.14 -53.44 -13.09
CA ALA A 859 -9.18 -54.40 -12.54
C ALA A 859 -8.02 -53.70 -11.81
N GLY A 860 -8.25 -52.49 -11.30
CA GLY A 860 -7.31 -51.76 -10.45
C GLY A 860 -7.36 -52.22 -8.99
N SER A 861 -6.52 -51.65 -8.13
CA SER A 861 -6.36 -52.08 -6.73
C SER A 861 -7.69 -52.25 -5.96
N SER A 862 -8.65 -51.34 -6.10
CA SER A 862 -9.97 -51.48 -5.47
C SER A 862 -10.72 -52.72 -5.95
N ALA A 863 -10.73 -53.01 -7.26
CA ALA A 863 -11.36 -54.22 -7.79
C ALA A 863 -10.66 -55.49 -7.31
N LEU A 864 -9.32 -55.47 -7.24
CA LEU A 864 -8.51 -56.60 -6.76
C LEU A 864 -8.82 -56.97 -5.31
N GLN A 865 -9.29 -56.02 -4.51
CA GLN A 865 -9.68 -56.23 -3.12
C GLN A 865 -11.17 -56.56 -2.97
N ILE A 866 -12.05 -55.90 -3.74
CA ILE A 866 -13.50 -56.11 -3.69
C ILE A 866 -13.89 -57.50 -4.21
N VAL A 867 -13.43 -57.85 -5.42
CA VAL A 867 -13.80 -59.11 -6.10
C VAL A 867 -13.61 -60.34 -5.23
N PRO A 868 -12.43 -60.61 -4.64
CA PRO A 868 -12.25 -61.79 -3.80
C PRO A 868 -13.05 -61.74 -2.49
N THR A 869 -13.34 -60.54 -1.98
CA THR A 869 -14.12 -60.38 -0.74
C THR A 869 -15.61 -60.66 -0.96
N ILE A 870 -16.16 -60.26 -2.11
CA ILE A 870 -17.60 -60.41 -2.39
C ILE A 870 -17.95 -61.69 -3.16
N GLN A 871 -17.01 -62.28 -3.91
CA GLN A 871 -17.25 -63.50 -4.71
C GLN A 871 -17.92 -64.63 -3.90
N PRO A 872 -17.55 -64.91 -2.63
CA PRO A 872 -18.17 -65.99 -1.86
C PRO A 872 -19.63 -65.74 -1.45
N VAL A 873 -20.10 -64.48 -1.44
CA VAL A 873 -21.42 -64.11 -0.87
C VAL A 873 -22.46 -63.74 -1.93
N VAL A 874 -22.02 -63.33 -3.13
CA VAL A 874 -22.91 -62.97 -4.25
C VAL A 874 -23.37 -64.21 -5.03
N SER A 875 -24.59 -64.16 -5.59
CA SER A 875 -25.11 -65.28 -6.40
C SER A 875 -24.45 -65.35 -7.77
N GLN A 876 -24.10 -64.20 -8.34
CA GLN A 876 -23.35 -64.08 -9.59
C GLN A 876 -22.44 -62.85 -9.54
N LEU A 877 -21.19 -63.01 -9.96
CA LEU A 877 -20.22 -61.92 -10.09
C LEU A 877 -19.78 -61.80 -11.55
N THR A 878 -19.85 -60.61 -12.12
CA THR A 878 -19.24 -60.33 -13.44
C THR A 878 -18.22 -59.22 -13.30
N ASN A 879 -16.97 -59.49 -13.66
CA ASN A 879 -15.89 -58.51 -13.61
C ASN A 879 -15.51 -58.06 -15.02
N PHE A 880 -15.69 -56.77 -15.32
CA PHE A 880 -15.38 -56.16 -16.61
C PHE A 880 -13.94 -55.61 -16.58
N ILE A 881 -13.05 -56.26 -17.32
CA ILE A 881 -11.61 -56.00 -17.33
C ILE A 881 -11.20 -55.44 -18.69
N ARG A 882 -10.82 -54.15 -18.72
CA ARG A 882 -10.48 -53.47 -19.98
C ARG A 882 -9.07 -53.75 -20.52
N SER A 883 -8.10 -53.98 -19.64
CA SER A 883 -6.68 -54.01 -20.04
C SER A 883 -5.90 -55.06 -19.26
N PRO A 884 -4.89 -55.70 -19.87
CA PRO A 884 -3.95 -56.58 -19.17
C PRO A 884 -3.37 -55.89 -17.94
N THR A 885 -3.25 -56.62 -16.83
CA THR A 885 -2.81 -56.07 -15.55
C THR A 885 -2.00 -57.09 -14.77
N TRP A 886 -0.81 -56.69 -14.33
CA TRP A 886 0.04 -57.52 -13.47
C TRP A 886 -0.62 -57.69 -12.10
N ILE A 887 -0.85 -58.95 -11.71
CA ILE A 887 -1.28 -59.34 -10.36
C ILE A 887 -0.13 -60.12 -9.73
N THR A 888 0.63 -59.45 -8.88
CA THR A 888 1.90 -59.98 -8.36
C THR A 888 1.75 -60.66 -7.01
N ALA A 889 2.82 -61.30 -6.57
CA ALA A 889 3.00 -61.66 -5.16
C ALA A 889 3.06 -60.41 -4.27
N GLU A 890 2.86 -60.62 -2.97
CA GLU A 890 2.92 -59.58 -1.95
C GLU A 890 4.37 -59.15 -1.64
N TYR A 891 4.53 -57.87 -1.31
CA TYR A 891 5.83 -57.30 -0.92
C TYR A 891 6.39 -57.94 0.35
N GLY A 892 7.68 -58.29 0.36
CA GLY A 892 8.29 -58.79 1.58
C GLY A 892 7.78 -60.18 2.01
N GLN A 893 7.44 -61.06 1.06
CA GLN A 893 7.17 -62.49 1.31
C GLN A 893 8.23 -63.17 2.19
N ALA A 894 9.49 -62.71 2.17
CA ALA A 894 10.54 -63.19 3.07
C ALA A 894 10.26 -62.92 4.57
N PHE A 895 9.45 -61.91 4.89
CA PHE A 895 9.01 -61.56 6.24
C PHE A 895 7.60 -62.09 6.55
N ALA A 896 6.81 -62.41 5.53
CA ALA A 896 5.44 -62.88 5.64
C ALA A 896 5.16 -63.96 4.58
N SER A 897 5.57 -65.20 4.86
CA SER A 897 5.45 -66.33 3.93
C SER A 897 3.99 -66.70 3.63
N GLU A 898 3.07 -66.39 4.55
CA GLU A 898 1.62 -66.60 4.38
C GLU A 898 0.91 -65.36 3.81
N GLY A 899 1.67 -64.32 3.41
CA GLY A 899 1.13 -63.08 2.87
C GLY A 899 0.19 -62.35 3.84
N ARG A 900 -0.94 -61.82 3.36
CA ARG A 900 -1.99 -61.09 4.10
C ARG A 900 -2.52 -61.80 5.33
N GLU A 901 -2.46 -63.13 5.38
CA GLU A 901 -2.90 -63.90 6.54
C GLU A 901 -1.86 -63.94 7.67
N THR A 902 -0.63 -63.48 7.40
CA THR A 902 0.46 -63.44 8.40
C THR A 902 0.07 -62.51 9.55
N ARG A 903 -0.18 -63.10 10.72
CA ARG A 903 -0.48 -62.41 11.99
C ARG A 903 0.77 -62.26 12.83
N PHE A 904 0.86 -61.15 13.57
CA PHE A 904 1.88 -61.03 14.60
C PHE A 904 1.46 -61.83 15.83
N THR A 905 2.39 -62.60 16.41
CA THR A 905 2.09 -63.38 17.62
C THR A 905 1.95 -62.47 18.83
N GLU A 906 1.30 -62.94 19.89
CA GLU A 906 1.19 -62.17 21.13
C GLU A 906 2.56 -61.80 21.71
N GLU A 907 3.56 -62.68 21.58
CA GLU A 907 4.94 -62.43 22.01
C GLU A 907 5.58 -61.31 21.20
N GLN A 908 5.38 -61.30 19.87
CA GLN A 908 5.89 -60.23 19.01
C GLN A 908 5.25 -58.89 19.34
N ILE A 909 3.93 -58.86 19.53
CA ILE A 909 3.19 -57.65 19.92
C ILE A 909 3.67 -57.16 21.30
N LYS A 910 3.80 -58.07 22.29
CA LYS A 910 4.33 -57.73 23.62
C LYS A 910 5.76 -57.19 23.54
N LEU A 911 6.63 -57.82 22.74
CA LEU A 911 8.00 -57.37 22.50
C LEU A 911 8.03 -55.96 21.91
N PHE A 912 7.26 -55.68 20.85
CA PHE A 912 7.21 -54.37 20.23
C PHE A 912 6.62 -53.29 21.14
N GLN A 913 5.72 -53.66 22.06
CA GLN A 913 5.19 -52.75 23.08
C GLN A 913 6.21 -52.44 24.18
N SER A 914 6.97 -53.43 24.64
CA SER A 914 7.94 -53.27 25.72
C SER A 914 9.31 -52.76 25.29
N ASP A 915 9.72 -53.03 24.03
CA ASP A 915 11.04 -52.71 23.48
C ASP A 915 10.91 -51.92 22.17
N LYS A 916 11.11 -50.60 22.28
CA LYS A 916 11.09 -49.68 21.13
C LYS A 916 12.24 -49.93 20.16
N SER A 917 13.39 -50.41 20.63
CA SER A 917 14.55 -50.70 19.78
C SER A 917 14.30 -51.92 18.91
N ALA A 918 13.64 -52.95 19.45
CA ALA A 918 13.22 -54.12 18.67
C ALA A 918 12.23 -53.73 17.56
N LEU A 919 11.24 -52.89 17.87
CA LEU A 919 10.31 -52.38 16.86
C LEU A 919 11.04 -51.53 15.80
N LEU A 920 11.93 -50.63 16.21
CA LEU A 920 12.71 -49.81 15.28
C LEU A 920 13.57 -50.68 14.34
N GLU A 921 14.24 -51.68 14.88
CA GLU A 921 15.07 -52.60 14.09
C GLU A 921 14.25 -53.39 13.08
N TYR A 922 13.06 -53.85 13.48
CA TYR A 922 12.12 -54.52 12.59
C TYR A 922 11.69 -53.60 11.43
N ARG A 923 11.32 -52.35 11.75
CA ARG A 923 10.96 -51.33 10.75
C ARG A 923 12.12 -51.02 9.79
N ARG A 924 13.34 -50.91 10.32
CA ARG A 924 14.57 -50.68 9.53
C ARG A 924 14.79 -51.78 8.50
N LYS A 925 14.75 -53.05 8.94
CA LYS A 925 14.90 -54.21 8.05
C LYS A 925 13.86 -54.24 6.92
N LEU A 926 12.61 -53.86 7.21
CA LEU A 926 11.56 -53.78 6.20
C LEU A 926 11.84 -52.68 5.16
N LEU A 927 12.21 -51.48 5.59
CA LEU A 927 12.50 -50.36 4.70
C LEU A 927 13.75 -50.61 3.84
N ASP A 928 14.82 -51.16 4.42
CA ASP A 928 16.06 -51.52 3.71
C ASP A 928 15.80 -52.60 2.67
N GLY A 929 15.01 -53.63 3.03
CA GLY A 929 14.63 -54.71 2.12
C GLY A 929 13.86 -54.20 0.91
N ALA A 930 12.89 -53.31 1.12
CA ALA A 930 12.08 -52.75 0.04
C ALA A 930 12.87 -51.80 -0.87
N THR A 931 13.90 -51.12 -0.35
CA THR A 931 14.78 -50.24 -1.12
C THR A 931 15.67 -51.01 -2.09
N LYS A 932 16.21 -52.16 -1.67
CA LYS A 932 17.04 -53.03 -2.53
C LYS A 932 16.31 -53.52 -3.78
N GLY A 933 14.97 -53.51 -3.76
CA GLY A 933 14.14 -53.90 -4.90
C GLY A 933 13.89 -52.80 -5.92
N PHE A 934 14.45 -51.59 -5.79
CA PHE A 934 14.17 -50.49 -6.72
C PHE A 934 14.62 -50.78 -8.17
N ASP A 935 15.64 -51.62 -8.36
CA ASP A 935 16.17 -52.00 -9.68
C ASP A 935 15.15 -52.72 -10.57
N ILE A 936 14.03 -53.22 -10.01
CA ILE A 936 12.90 -53.77 -10.78
C ILE A 936 12.26 -52.72 -11.70
N TYR A 937 12.37 -51.43 -11.36
CA TYR A 937 11.78 -50.34 -12.13
C TYR A 937 12.66 -49.86 -13.28
N TYR A 938 13.90 -50.33 -13.39
CA TYR A 938 14.75 -50.09 -14.55
C TYR A 938 14.50 -51.13 -15.63
N LYS A 939 14.44 -50.68 -16.88
CA LYS A 939 14.36 -51.57 -18.05
C LYS A 939 15.64 -52.40 -18.16
N ASP A 940 15.49 -53.58 -18.74
CA ASP A 940 16.60 -54.48 -19.12
C ASP A 940 17.51 -55.00 -17.99
N THR A 941 17.23 -54.68 -16.72
CA THR A 941 17.95 -55.27 -15.59
C THR A 941 17.63 -56.75 -15.43
N ASP A 942 18.57 -57.52 -14.86
CA ASP A 942 18.35 -58.94 -14.58
C ASP A 942 17.19 -59.15 -13.60
N MET A 943 17.08 -58.27 -12.60
CA MET A 943 15.98 -58.28 -11.64
C MET A 943 14.63 -58.12 -12.34
N GLN A 944 14.54 -57.22 -13.31
CA GLN A 944 13.29 -56.99 -14.02
C GLN A 944 12.92 -58.14 -14.97
N LYS A 945 13.89 -58.72 -15.68
CA LYS A 945 13.69 -59.92 -16.51
C LYS A 945 13.23 -61.12 -15.67
N GLN A 946 13.85 -61.32 -14.52
CA GLN A 946 13.44 -62.37 -13.58
C GLN A 946 12.05 -62.12 -13.02
N ALA A 947 11.72 -60.88 -12.64
CA ALA A 947 10.40 -60.51 -12.15
C ALA A 947 9.32 -60.74 -13.21
N PHE A 948 9.58 -60.41 -14.47
CA PHE A 948 8.66 -60.68 -15.58
C PHE A 948 8.36 -62.18 -15.73
N ILE A 949 9.39 -63.02 -15.78
CA ILE A 949 9.23 -64.48 -15.91
C ILE A 949 8.49 -65.05 -14.70
N ALA A 950 8.89 -64.66 -13.49
CA ALA A 950 8.32 -65.17 -12.25
C ALA A 950 6.85 -64.79 -12.09
N ASN A 951 6.48 -63.52 -12.33
CA ASN A 951 5.09 -63.09 -12.21
C ASN A 951 4.20 -63.68 -13.30
N ARG A 952 4.72 -63.86 -14.52
CA ARG A 952 3.98 -64.53 -15.59
C ARG A 952 3.66 -65.97 -15.23
N LYS A 953 4.63 -66.71 -14.69
CA LYS A 953 4.44 -68.08 -14.20
C LYS A 953 3.43 -68.11 -13.05
N LEU A 954 3.60 -67.25 -12.05
CA LEU A 954 2.70 -67.15 -10.90
C LEU A 954 1.24 -66.92 -11.31
N MET A 955 0.99 -65.97 -12.22
CA MET A 955 -0.37 -65.67 -12.68
C MET A 955 -1.01 -66.87 -13.39
N ARG A 956 -0.27 -67.57 -14.26
CA ARG A 956 -0.78 -68.78 -14.93
C ARG A 956 -1.11 -69.89 -13.93
N GLU A 957 -0.25 -70.12 -12.96
CA GLU A 957 -0.45 -71.13 -11.91
C GLU A 957 -1.69 -70.82 -11.07
N ARG A 958 -1.85 -69.56 -10.62
CA ARG A 958 -3.02 -69.13 -9.82
C ARG A 958 -4.34 -69.12 -10.61
N LEU A 959 -4.27 -69.00 -11.93
CA LEU A 959 -5.41 -69.16 -12.84
C LEU A 959 -5.66 -70.61 -13.29
N GLN A 960 -4.94 -71.59 -12.72
CA GLN A 960 -5.01 -73.01 -13.10
C GLN A 960 -4.81 -73.24 -14.61
N ASN A 961 -3.98 -72.41 -15.25
CA ASN A 961 -3.73 -72.43 -16.70
C ASN A 961 -5.00 -72.29 -17.58
N ASN A 962 -6.03 -71.58 -17.10
CA ASN A 962 -7.18 -71.23 -17.93
C ASN A 962 -6.76 -70.31 -19.08
N GLU A 963 -6.63 -70.85 -20.30
CA GLU A 963 -6.04 -70.13 -21.44
C GLU A 963 -6.90 -68.94 -21.93
N GLU A 964 -8.23 -69.02 -21.77
CA GLU A 964 -9.13 -67.93 -22.16
C GLU A 964 -8.86 -66.66 -21.35
N ILE A 965 -8.63 -66.81 -20.03
CA ILE A 965 -8.31 -65.69 -19.14
C ILE A 965 -6.83 -65.34 -19.22
N CYS A 966 -5.93 -66.34 -19.25
CA CYS A 966 -4.48 -66.11 -19.26
C CYS A 966 -4.03 -65.28 -20.46
N SER A 967 -4.55 -65.57 -21.66
CA SER A 967 -4.19 -64.86 -22.89
C SER A 967 -4.65 -63.40 -22.91
N LYS A 968 -5.70 -63.05 -22.16
CA LYS A 968 -6.29 -61.71 -22.13
C LYS A 968 -5.84 -60.86 -20.93
N LEU A 969 -5.55 -61.48 -19.78
CA LEU A 969 -5.24 -60.79 -18.54
C LEU A 969 -3.74 -60.57 -18.31
N ILE A 970 -2.90 -61.56 -18.66
CA ILE A 970 -1.47 -61.55 -18.35
C ILE A 970 -0.74 -60.61 -19.32
N PRO A 971 -0.06 -59.56 -18.82
CA PRO A 971 0.62 -58.60 -19.68
C PRO A 971 1.84 -59.16 -20.43
N ASP A 972 2.19 -58.49 -21.52
CA ASP A 972 3.42 -58.65 -22.30
C ASP A 972 4.43 -57.50 -22.10
N PHE A 973 4.09 -56.51 -21.29
CA PHE A 973 4.93 -55.38 -20.91
C PHE A 973 5.58 -55.54 -19.52
N GLU A 974 6.55 -54.69 -19.21
CA GLU A 974 7.37 -54.71 -18.00
C GLU A 974 6.56 -54.72 -16.67
N VAL A 975 7.03 -55.48 -15.68
CA VAL A 975 6.46 -55.51 -14.34
C VAL A 975 6.68 -54.15 -13.66
N GLY A 976 5.70 -53.62 -12.93
CA GLY A 976 5.85 -52.33 -12.27
C GLY A 976 5.59 -51.10 -13.17
N CYS A 977 5.23 -51.28 -14.44
CA CYS A 977 4.74 -50.19 -15.31
C CYS A 977 3.48 -49.48 -14.73
N ARG A 978 2.74 -50.19 -13.86
CA ARG A 978 1.75 -49.64 -12.91
C ARG A 978 2.19 -49.97 -11.49
N ARG A 979 1.57 -49.33 -10.47
CA ARG A 979 1.77 -49.72 -9.08
C ARG A 979 1.54 -51.23 -8.93
N VAL A 980 2.57 -51.94 -8.50
CA VAL A 980 2.54 -53.37 -8.24
C VAL A 980 1.47 -53.62 -7.18
N SER A 981 0.39 -54.30 -7.57
CA SER A 981 -0.79 -54.46 -6.73
C SER A 981 -0.97 -55.95 -6.39
N PRO A 982 -0.76 -56.34 -5.13
CA PRO A 982 -0.98 -57.72 -4.74
C PRO A 982 -2.48 -58.06 -4.73
N GLY A 983 -2.87 -59.09 -5.49
CA GLY A 983 -4.27 -59.53 -5.60
C GLY A 983 -4.50 -60.89 -4.96
N ASN A 984 -4.37 -60.99 -3.63
CA ASN A 984 -4.67 -62.24 -2.91
C ASN A 984 -6.13 -62.67 -3.18
N GLY A 985 -6.33 -63.92 -3.58
CA GLY A 985 -7.65 -64.47 -3.95
C GLY A 985 -8.28 -63.94 -5.26
N TYR A 986 -7.78 -62.86 -5.86
CA TYR A 986 -8.40 -62.25 -7.04
C TYR A 986 -8.39 -63.18 -8.26
N LEU A 987 -7.23 -63.72 -8.62
CA LEU A 987 -7.08 -64.62 -9.77
C LEU A 987 -7.92 -65.89 -9.59
N GLU A 988 -7.92 -66.45 -8.38
CA GLU A 988 -8.70 -67.62 -8.01
C GLU A 988 -10.21 -67.33 -8.10
N SER A 989 -10.64 -66.11 -7.80
CA SER A 989 -12.05 -65.70 -7.87
C SER A 989 -12.56 -65.64 -9.30
N LEU A 990 -11.70 -65.30 -10.27
CA LEU A 990 -12.08 -65.20 -11.69
C LEU A 990 -12.44 -66.55 -12.33
N ILE A 991 -11.97 -67.66 -11.75
CA ILE A 991 -12.21 -69.02 -12.24
C ILE A 991 -13.29 -69.76 -11.44
N LYS A 992 -13.95 -69.10 -10.48
CA LYS A 992 -15.04 -69.72 -9.70
C LYS A 992 -16.32 -69.85 -10.54
N PRO A 993 -17.16 -70.88 -10.29
CA PRO A 993 -18.35 -71.13 -11.10
C PRO A 993 -19.38 -69.99 -11.13
N ASN A 994 -19.46 -69.17 -10.08
CA ASN A 994 -20.36 -68.01 -10.02
C ASN A 994 -19.74 -66.71 -10.55
N THR A 995 -18.51 -66.75 -11.09
CA THR A 995 -17.79 -65.57 -11.60
C THR A 995 -17.61 -65.63 -13.11
N LYS A 996 -17.78 -64.50 -13.79
CA LYS A 996 -17.43 -64.31 -15.21
C LYS A 996 -16.46 -63.13 -15.38
N ALA A 997 -15.35 -63.35 -16.06
CA ALA A 997 -14.43 -62.29 -16.47
C ALA A 997 -14.72 -61.88 -17.92
N ILE A 998 -15.05 -60.61 -18.17
CA ILE A 998 -15.38 -60.07 -19.50
C ILE A 998 -14.30 -59.09 -19.93
N PHE A 999 -13.77 -59.28 -21.13
CA PHE A 999 -12.67 -58.48 -21.68
C PHE A 999 -13.05 -57.63 -22.90
N ASP A 1000 -14.26 -57.82 -23.43
CA ASP A 1000 -14.72 -57.21 -24.69
C ASP A 1000 -15.08 -55.73 -24.55
N GLY A 1001 -15.10 -55.20 -23.34
CA GLY A 1001 -15.49 -53.81 -23.03
C GLY A 1001 -17.01 -53.62 -22.94
N ILE A 1002 -17.40 -52.39 -22.58
CA ILE A 1002 -18.79 -52.01 -22.31
C ILE A 1002 -19.27 -51.08 -23.43
N LYS A 1003 -20.43 -51.38 -24.03
CA LYS A 1003 -21.06 -50.55 -25.05
C LYS A 1003 -21.93 -49.47 -24.41
N CYS A 1004 -22.85 -49.88 -23.53
CA CYS A 1004 -23.70 -48.98 -22.75
C CYS A 1004 -24.30 -49.69 -21.54
N VAL A 1005 -24.93 -48.92 -20.66
CA VAL A 1005 -25.76 -49.39 -19.54
C VAL A 1005 -27.21 -49.04 -19.85
N ASN A 1006 -28.13 -49.96 -19.56
CA ASN A 1006 -29.57 -49.76 -19.69
C ASN A 1006 -30.25 -49.97 -18.32
N GLU A 1007 -31.58 -49.98 -18.30
CA GLU A 1007 -32.36 -50.07 -17.06
C GLU A 1007 -32.05 -51.34 -16.23
N SER A 1008 -31.69 -52.46 -16.87
CA SER A 1008 -31.50 -53.77 -16.22
C SER A 1008 -30.03 -54.16 -16.01
N GLY A 1009 -29.08 -53.55 -16.72
CA GLY A 1009 -27.67 -53.90 -16.58
C GLY A 1009 -26.77 -53.35 -17.69
N ILE A 1010 -25.78 -54.16 -18.09
CA ILE A 1010 -24.69 -53.76 -18.98
C ILE A 1010 -24.82 -54.52 -20.32
N LEU A 1011 -24.78 -53.77 -21.43
CA LEU A 1011 -24.62 -54.32 -22.78
C LEU A 1011 -23.13 -54.26 -23.15
N ASP A 1012 -22.52 -55.40 -23.43
CA ASP A 1012 -21.12 -55.44 -23.87
C ASP A 1012 -20.95 -55.14 -25.37
N ASN A 1013 -19.70 -55.01 -25.82
CA ASN A 1013 -19.41 -54.70 -27.24
C ASN A 1013 -19.76 -55.85 -28.21
N ASN A 1014 -20.00 -57.06 -27.71
CA ASN A 1014 -20.49 -58.18 -28.51
C ASN A 1014 -22.02 -58.20 -28.59
N ASN A 1015 -22.70 -57.17 -28.08
CA ASN A 1015 -24.15 -57.05 -27.97
C ASN A 1015 -24.79 -58.13 -27.07
N ILE A 1016 -24.06 -58.62 -26.08
CA ILE A 1016 -24.59 -59.53 -25.06
C ILE A 1016 -25.07 -58.70 -23.87
N GLN A 1017 -26.33 -58.91 -23.47
CA GLN A 1017 -26.92 -58.28 -22.29
C GLN A 1017 -26.55 -59.05 -21.02
N HIS A 1018 -26.11 -58.32 -20.00
CA HIS A 1018 -25.83 -58.86 -18.66
C HIS A 1018 -26.63 -58.06 -17.63
N ASP A 1019 -27.61 -58.71 -16.98
CA ASP A 1019 -28.48 -58.05 -16.00
C ASP A 1019 -27.91 -58.14 -14.58
N PHE A 1020 -28.00 -57.03 -13.85
CA PHE A 1020 -27.42 -56.91 -12.51
C PHE A 1020 -28.38 -56.25 -11.53
N ASP A 1021 -28.21 -56.56 -10.26
CA ASP A 1021 -28.87 -55.83 -9.17
C ASP A 1021 -28.00 -54.65 -8.71
N ILE A 1022 -26.67 -54.79 -8.81
CA ILE A 1022 -25.68 -53.82 -8.35
C ILE A 1022 -24.53 -53.69 -9.36
N ILE A 1023 -24.13 -52.46 -9.67
CA ILE A 1023 -22.93 -52.14 -10.45
C ILE A 1023 -21.93 -51.38 -9.56
N ILE A 1024 -20.75 -51.95 -9.39
CA ILE A 1024 -19.62 -51.36 -8.66
C ILE A 1024 -18.63 -50.80 -9.68
N CYS A 1025 -18.51 -49.48 -9.77
CA CYS A 1025 -17.55 -48.79 -10.62
C CYS A 1025 -16.20 -48.65 -9.89
N ALA A 1026 -15.34 -49.66 -9.95
CA ALA A 1026 -13.99 -49.64 -9.39
C ALA A 1026 -12.99 -48.94 -10.34
N THR A 1027 -13.33 -47.71 -10.75
CA THR A 1027 -12.75 -47.01 -11.90
C THR A 1027 -11.67 -45.98 -11.54
N GLY A 1028 -11.32 -45.85 -10.26
CA GLY A 1028 -10.19 -45.04 -9.79
C GLY A 1028 -10.54 -43.59 -9.47
N PHE A 1029 -9.59 -42.68 -9.69
CA PHE A 1029 -9.65 -41.27 -9.31
C PHE A 1029 -9.23 -40.37 -10.48
N ASP A 1030 -9.53 -39.08 -10.38
CA ASP A 1030 -8.94 -38.03 -11.22
C ASP A 1030 -7.45 -37.87 -10.87
N VAL A 1031 -6.59 -38.26 -11.80
CA VAL A 1031 -5.12 -38.24 -11.68
C VAL A 1031 -4.50 -37.11 -12.49
N SER A 1032 -5.28 -36.09 -12.87
CA SER A 1032 -4.76 -34.92 -13.60
C SER A 1032 -3.86 -34.02 -12.76
N HIS A 1033 -3.81 -34.22 -11.44
CA HIS A 1033 -3.19 -33.34 -10.45
C HIS A 1033 -3.78 -31.93 -10.36
N ARG A 1034 -4.79 -31.59 -11.18
CA ARG A 1034 -5.45 -30.28 -11.16
C ARG A 1034 -6.13 -30.08 -9.80
N PRO A 1035 -5.91 -28.95 -9.11
CA PRO A 1035 -6.49 -28.70 -7.80
C PRO A 1035 -8.02 -28.86 -7.77
N ALA A 1036 -8.55 -29.33 -6.64
CA ALA A 1036 -9.98 -29.58 -6.44
C ALA A 1036 -10.83 -28.30 -6.35
N PHE A 1037 -10.22 -27.13 -6.16
CA PHE A 1037 -10.80 -25.78 -6.14
C PHE A 1037 -9.91 -24.80 -6.93
N PRO A 1038 -10.38 -23.61 -7.35
CA PRO A 1038 -9.53 -22.61 -8.00
C PRO A 1038 -8.39 -22.17 -7.07
N VAL A 1039 -7.16 -22.23 -7.58
CA VAL A 1039 -5.95 -21.71 -6.91
C VAL A 1039 -5.40 -20.64 -7.82
N LEU A 1040 -5.58 -19.37 -7.45
CA LEU A 1040 -5.24 -18.20 -8.26
C LEU A 1040 -3.91 -17.62 -7.77
N GLY A 1041 -2.85 -17.74 -8.57
CA GLY A 1041 -1.51 -17.23 -8.30
C GLY A 1041 -1.26 -15.83 -8.86
N CYS A 1042 0.00 -15.53 -9.15
CA CYS A 1042 0.44 -14.26 -9.75
C CYS A 1042 -0.33 -13.96 -11.05
N GLY A 1043 -0.69 -12.69 -11.26
CA GLY A 1043 -1.46 -12.24 -12.42
C GLY A 1043 -2.87 -12.84 -12.52
N GLY A 1044 -3.39 -13.45 -11.44
CA GLY A 1044 -4.70 -14.10 -11.42
C GLY A 1044 -4.77 -15.44 -12.15
N GLN A 1045 -3.63 -16.05 -12.47
CA GLN A 1045 -3.57 -17.34 -13.16
C GLN A 1045 -4.09 -18.48 -12.28
N ASN A 1046 -4.96 -19.32 -12.83
CA ASN A 1046 -5.50 -20.46 -12.11
C ASN A 1046 -4.69 -21.73 -12.36
N LEU A 1047 -4.15 -22.35 -11.30
CA LEU A 1047 -3.32 -23.56 -11.40
C LEU A 1047 -4.03 -24.71 -12.12
N ARG A 1048 -5.36 -24.81 -11.99
CA ARG A 1048 -6.16 -25.81 -12.72
C ARG A 1048 -6.09 -25.66 -14.23
N ASP A 1049 -5.94 -24.42 -14.71
CA ASP A 1049 -5.93 -24.10 -16.13
C ASP A 1049 -4.50 -24.22 -16.68
N VAL A 1050 -3.52 -23.75 -15.90
CA VAL A 1050 -2.08 -23.95 -16.17
C VAL A 1050 -1.76 -25.44 -16.32
N TRP A 1051 -2.28 -26.29 -15.43
CA TRP A 1051 -2.05 -27.75 -15.47
C TRP A 1051 -3.04 -28.52 -16.37
N SER A 1052 -3.80 -27.83 -17.24
CA SER A 1052 -4.79 -28.49 -18.11
C SER A 1052 -4.18 -29.45 -19.13
N GLN A 1053 -2.97 -29.14 -19.62
CA GLN A 1053 -2.22 -29.98 -20.55
C GLN A 1053 -1.23 -30.90 -19.85
N GLY A 1054 -0.89 -30.64 -18.59
CA GLY A 1054 0.03 -31.42 -17.79
C GLY A 1054 0.66 -30.56 -16.70
N PRO A 1055 1.01 -31.13 -15.54
CA PRO A 1055 1.52 -30.33 -14.44
C PRO A 1055 2.99 -29.95 -14.65
N THR A 1056 3.26 -28.66 -14.83
CA THR A 1056 4.61 -28.09 -14.65
C THR A 1056 4.85 -27.82 -13.17
N HIS A 1057 5.85 -28.47 -12.59
CA HIS A 1057 6.10 -28.46 -11.15
C HIS A 1057 7.58 -28.65 -10.84
N TYR A 1058 7.98 -28.32 -9.62
CA TYR A 1058 9.34 -28.49 -9.12
C TYR A 1058 9.37 -29.45 -7.93
N LEU A 1059 10.17 -30.52 -8.04
CA LEU A 1059 10.43 -31.54 -7.00
C LEU A 1059 9.17 -32.13 -6.32
N SER A 1060 8.04 -32.14 -7.02
CA SER A 1060 6.70 -32.53 -6.49
C SER A 1060 6.07 -31.59 -5.45
N VAL A 1061 6.75 -30.50 -5.05
CA VAL A 1061 6.35 -29.70 -3.88
C VAL A 1061 5.81 -28.31 -4.21
N THR A 1062 6.06 -27.77 -5.39
CA THR A 1062 5.61 -26.41 -5.76
C THR A 1062 5.48 -26.23 -7.28
N ALA A 1063 4.91 -25.10 -7.71
CA ALA A 1063 4.68 -24.73 -9.10
C ALA A 1063 5.07 -23.26 -9.39
N PRO A 1064 5.65 -22.93 -10.56
CA PRO A 1064 5.93 -21.55 -10.96
C PRO A 1064 4.67 -20.69 -11.00
N GLY A 1065 4.75 -19.42 -10.59
CA GLY A 1065 3.60 -18.49 -10.54
C GLY A 1065 2.70 -18.63 -9.31
N PHE A 1066 2.98 -19.56 -8.40
CA PHE A 1066 2.19 -19.80 -7.17
C PHE A 1066 3.07 -19.65 -5.91
N PRO A 1067 3.47 -18.41 -5.56
CA PRO A 1067 4.30 -18.16 -4.39
C PRO A 1067 3.63 -18.62 -3.10
N ASN A 1068 4.41 -19.04 -2.11
CA ASN A 1068 3.94 -19.50 -0.81
C ASN A 1068 2.88 -20.66 -0.81
N TYR A 1069 2.66 -21.35 -1.94
CA TYR A 1069 1.71 -22.46 -2.09
C TYR A 1069 2.40 -23.83 -2.32
N TRP A 1070 2.59 -24.62 -1.27
CA TRP A 1070 3.31 -25.89 -1.35
C TRP A 1070 2.36 -27.09 -1.36
N ILE A 1071 2.84 -28.23 -1.84
CA ILE A 1071 2.02 -29.43 -2.08
C ILE A 1071 2.65 -30.64 -1.42
N ALA A 1072 1.87 -31.35 -0.59
CA ALA A 1072 2.24 -32.65 -0.05
C ALA A 1072 1.57 -33.76 -0.87
N GLY A 1073 2.37 -34.45 -1.70
CA GLY A 1073 1.89 -35.47 -2.62
C GLY A 1073 1.48 -34.91 -3.99
N GLY A 1074 2.26 -33.97 -4.53
CA GLY A 1074 2.04 -33.40 -5.85
C GLY A 1074 2.40 -34.34 -7.01
N PRO A 1075 2.49 -33.81 -8.24
CA PRO A 1075 2.96 -34.55 -9.41
C PRO A 1075 4.36 -35.13 -9.18
N ASN A 1076 4.63 -36.34 -9.68
CA ASN A 1076 5.88 -37.08 -9.47
C ASN A 1076 6.25 -37.32 -7.99
N ALA A 1077 5.27 -37.37 -7.08
CA ALA A 1077 5.49 -37.86 -5.72
C ALA A 1077 5.95 -39.33 -5.76
N PRO A 1078 6.66 -39.85 -4.74
CA PRO A 1078 7.21 -41.22 -4.74
C PRO A 1078 6.14 -42.31 -4.50
N ILE A 1079 5.04 -42.26 -5.27
CA ILE A 1079 3.82 -43.09 -5.15
C ILE A 1079 3.98 -44.52 -5.68
N SER A 1080 5.11 -44.89 -6.29
CA SER A 1080 5.45 -46.27 -6.67
C SER A 1080 6.48 -46.89 -5.73
N ASN A 1081 7.01 -46.10 -4.80
CA ASN A 1081 8.06 -46.52 -3.88
C ASN A 1081 7.42 -47.11 -2.62
N VAL A 1082 8.26 -47.58 -1.69
CA VAL A 1082 7.88 -48.34 -0.48
C VAL A 1082 6.69 -47.74 0.27
N SER A 1083 6.91 -46.75 1.14
CA SER A 1083 5.86 -46.12 1.92
C SER A 1083 5.71 -44.67 1.50
N LEU A 1084 4.51 -44.30 1.03
CA LEU A 1084 4.21 -42.92 0.64
C LEU A 1084 4.26 -41.96 1.84
N ILE A 1085 4.03 -42.45 3.07
CA ILE A 1085 4.06 -41.62 4.29
C ILE A 1085 5.39 -40.86 4.39
N MET A 1086 6.51 -41.51 4.09
CA MET A 1086 7.83 -40.86 4.09
C MET A 1086 7.89 -39.69 3.09
N GLY A 1087 7.40 -39.88 1.86
CA GLY A 1087 7.38 -38.81 0.85
C GLY A 1087 6.51 -37.62 1.26
N LEU A 1088 5.34 -37.89 1.87
CA LEU A 1088 4.44 -36.84 2.37
C LEU A 1088 5.05 -36.06 3.53
N GLU A 1089 5.71 -36.77 4.46
CA GLU A 1089 6.44 -36.18 5.56
C GLU A 1089 7.57 -35.27 5.10
N LEU A 1090 8.32 -35.67 4.06
CA LEU A 1090 9.43 -34.89 3.49
C LEU A 1090 8.93 -33.64 2.76
N ALA A 1091 7.81 -33.72 2.06
CA ALA A 1091 7.19 -32.54 1.44
C ALA A 1091 6.75 -31.50 2.49
N VAL A 1092 6.22 -31.97 3.63
CA VAL A 1092 5.91 -31.10 4.77
C VAL A 1092 7.19 -30.49 5.38
N ASP A 1093 8.26 -31.28 5.54
CA ASP A 1093 9.55 -30.76 6.03
C ASP A 1093 10.12 -29.68 5.10
N TYR A 1094 10.02 -29.90 3.78
CA TYR A 1094 10.43 -28.93 2.78
C TYR A 1094 9.65 -27.61 2.95
N ALA A 1095 8.33 -27.69 3.12
CA ALA A 1095 7.51 -26.52 3.39
C ALA A 1095 7.90 -25.79 4.67
N PHE A 1096 8.17 -26.52 5.74
CA PHE A 1096 8.59 -25.92 7.00
C PHE A 1096 10.00 -25.34 6.94
N SER A 1097 10.91 -25.91 6.13
CA SER A 1097 12.20 -25.29 5.83
C SER A 1097 12.03 -23.94 5.13
N CYS A 1098 11.11 -23.83 4.16
CA CYS A 1098 10.77 -22.55 3.54
C CYS A 1098 10.15 -21.56 4.54
N VAL A 1099 9.22 -22.00 5.39
CA VAL A 1099 8.63 -21.16 6.44
C VAL A 1099 9.71 -20.63 7.38
N ARG A 1100 10.59 -21.50 7.90
CA ARG A 1100 11.70 -21.08 8.78
C ARG A 1100 12.63 -20.07 8.10
N LYS A 1101 12.97 -20.30 6.84
CA LYS A 1101 13.78 -19.36 6.03
C LYS A 1101 13.08 -18.01 5.88
N MET A 1102 11.78 -18.00 5.62
CA MET A 1102 10.97 -16.79 5.53
C MET A 1102 10.85 -16.05 6.85
N GLN A 1103 10.72 -16.79 7.96
CA GLN A 1103 10.69 -16.22 9.29
C GLN A 1103 12.03 -15.62 9.68
N ALA A 1104 13.12 -16.30 9.32
CA ALA A 1104 14.47 -15.94 9.72
C ALA A 1104 14.98 -14.69 8.98
N GLU A 1105 14.61 -14.51 7.72
CA GLU A 1105 15.24 -13.49 6.85
C GLU A 1105 14.29 -12.39 6.39
N GLY A 1106 13.08 -12.33 6.95
CA GLY A 1106 12.09 -11.32 6.58
C GLY A 1106 11.64 -11.43 5.12
N ILE A 1107 11.58 -12.66 4.58
CA ILE A 1107 11.10 -12.93 3.23
C ILE A 1107 9.57 -12.94 3.25
N ALA A 1108 8.96 -12.14 2.38
CA ALA A 1108 7.52 -12.05 2.18
C ALA A 1108 7.00 -13.18 1.29
N SER A 1109 7.71 -13.50 0.20
CA SER A 1109 7.33 -14.59 -0.70
C SER A 1109 8.52 -15.36 -1.28
N LEU A 1110 8.33 -16.66 -1.43
CA LEU A 1110 9.19 -17.56 -2.19
C LEU A 1110 8.41 -18.09 -3.40
N GLU A 1111 8.94 -17.94 -4.61
CA GLU A 1111 8.35 -18.46 -5.85
C GLU A 1111 9.42 -19.22 -6.63
N VAL A 1112 9.16 -20.48 -7.02
CA VAL A 1112 10.13 -21.22 -7.83
C VAL A 1112 10.26 -20.59 -9.22
N GLU A 1113 11.47 -20.56 -9.77
CA GLU A 1113 11.67 -20.08 -11.13
C GLU A 1113 11.05 -21.04 -12.17
N GLU A 1114 10.49 -20.47 -13.23
CA GLU A 1114 9.87 -21.26 -14.30
C GLU A 1114 10.91 -22.14 -15.02
N ASP A 1115 12.12 -21.61 -15.24
CA ASP A 1115 13.21 -22.34 -15.90
C ASP A 1115 13.70 -23.49 -15.03
N ALA A 1116 13.87 -23.29 -13.71
CA ALA A 1116 14.24 -24.35 -12.78
C ALA A 1116 13.21 -25.51 -12.76
N ALA A 1117 11.91 -25.18 -12.84
CA ALA A 1117 10.85 -26.19 -12.95
C ALA A 1117 10.92 -26.95 -14.29
N LYS A 1118 11.16 -26.26 -15.42
CA LYS A 1118 11.29 -26.87 -16.75
C LYS A 1118 12.53 -27.76 -16.85
N GLU A 1119 13.69 -27.27 -16.42
CA GLU A 1119 14.94 -28.03 -16.40
C GLU A 1119 14.84 -29.29 -15.54
N PHE A 1120 14.16 -29.19 -14.38
CA PHE A 1120 13.84 -30.36 -13.57
C PHE A 1120 12.99 -31.37 -14.35
N MET A 1121 11.93 -30.93 -15.02
CA MET A 1121 11.07 -31.81 -15.82
C MET A 1121 11.83 -32.46 -16.98
N GLU A 1122 12.71 -31.73 -17.67
CA GLU A 1122 13.55 -32.26 -18.74
C GLU A 1122 14.50 -33.34 -18.22
N GLN A 1123 15.17 -33.09 -17.10
CA GLN A 1123 16.06 -34.06 -16.47
C GLN A 1123 15.31 -35.28 -15.95
N ARG A 1124 14.14 -35.08 -15.33
CA ARG A 1124 13.21 -36.16 -14.94
C ARG A 1124 12.86 -37.01 -16.15
N ASP A 1125 12.41 -36.41 -17.24
CA ASP A 1125 11.96 -37.13 -18.43
C ASP A 1125 13.08 -37.89 -19.12
N LYS A 1126 14.32 -37.38 -19.05
CA LYS A 1126 15.52 -38.11 -19.49
C LYS A 1126 15.73 -39.38 -18.67
N ILE A 1127 15.64 -39.32 -17.35
CA ILE A 1127 15.77 -40.50 -16.46
C ILE A 1127 14.60 -41.47 -16.68
N MET A 1128 13.38 -40.97 -16.85
CA MET A 1128 12.18 -41.79 -17.03
C MET A 1128 12.25 -42.71 -18.26
N LYS A 1129 13.05 -42.40 -19.28
CA LYS A 1129 13.24 -43.24 -20.47
C LYS A 1129 13.80 -44.62 -20.14
N ASP A 1130 14.66 -44.71 -19.12
CA ASP A 1130 15.27 -45.96 -18.68
C ASP A 1130 14.37 -46.74 -17.71
N LEU A 1131 13.27 -46.13 -17.26
CA LEU A 1131 12.35 -46.70 -16.28
C LEU A 1131 11.11 -47.31 -16.93
N VAL A 1132 10.58 -48.37 -16.32
CA VAL A 1132 9.45 -49.17 -16.83
C VAL A 1132 8.16 -48.35 -16.98
N TRP A 1133 8.04 -47.20 -16.33
CA TRP A 1133 6.86 -46.34 -16.40
C TRP A 1133 6.67 -45.68 -17.77
N THR A 1134 7.70 -45.64 -18.62
CA THR A 1134 7.56 -45.23 -20.03
C THR A 1134 7.26 -46.40 -20.98
N GLY A 1135 7.10 -47.63 -20.47
CA GLY A 1135 6.74 -48.82 -21.27
C GLY A 1135 5.36 -48.74 -21.92
N SER A 1136 4.92 -49.76 -22.67
CA SER A 1136 3.68 -49.68 -23.47
C SER A 1136 2.37 -49.74 -22.66
N CYS A 1137 2.43 -49.98 -21.34
CA CYS A 1137 1.21 -50.12 -20.54
C CYS A 1137 0.39 -48.82 -20.46
N ALA A 1138 -0.93 -48.94 -20.55
CA ALA A 1138 -1.84 -47.84 -20.20
C ALA A 1138 -1.83 -47.67 -18.68
N SER A 1139 -1.33 -46.56 -18.13
CA SER A 1139 -1.19 -46.36 -16.68
C SER A 1139 -1.75 -45.01 -16.26
N TRP A 1140 -2.33 -44.93 -15.07
CA TRP A 1140 -2.75 -43.66 -14.47
C TRP A 1140 -1.55 -42.78 -14.07
N TYR A 1141 -0.33 -43.34 -14.08
CA TYR A 1141 0.92 -42.59 -13.95
C TYR A 1141 1.22 -41.67 -15.14
N LYS A 1142 0.51 -41.83 -16.27
CA LYS A 1142 0.79 -41.11 -17.51
C LYS A 1142 -0.31 -40.11 -17.83
N ASN A 1143 0.11 -38.97 -18.34
CA ASN A 1143 -0.80 -38.03 -18.94
C ASN A 1143 -1.01 -38.33 -20.43
N SER A 1144 -2.16 -38.92 -20.76
CA SER A 1144 -2.55 -39.23 -22.14
C SER A 1144 -2.62 -38.03 -23.09
N LYS A 1145 -2.68 -36.78 -22.58
CA LYS A 1145 -2.78 -35.56 -23.40
C LYS A 1145 -1.43 -34.94 -23.76
N ASN A 1146 -0.34 -35.34 -23.10
CA ASN A 1146 0.98 -34.72 -23.26
C ASN A 1146 2.05 -35.77 -23.53
N ASP A 1147 2.01 -36.34 -24.74
CA ASP A 1147 2.96 -37.34 -25.24
C ASP A 1147 3.22 -38.52 -24.27
N ASN A 1148 2.19 -38.92 -23.51
CA ASN A 1148 2.29 -39.95 -22.47
C ASN A 1148 3.37 -39.70 -21.41
N SER A 1149 3.70 -38.44 -21.13
CA SER A 1149 4.61 -38.03 -20.06
C SER A 1149 4.21 -38.65 -18.71
N VAL A 1150 5.21 -39.08 -17.94
CA VAL A 1150 5.02 -39.74 -16.65
C VAL A 1150 4.90 -38.69 -15.55
N THR A 1151 3.67 -38.46 -15.08
CA THR A 1151 3.33 -37.47 -14.05
C THR A 1151 3.12 -38.09 -12.66
N GLY A 1152 3.07 -39.43 -12.58
CA GLY A 1152 2.77 -40.16 -11.34
C GLY A 1152 3.99 -40.30 -10.42
N PRO A 1153 4.86 -41.30 -10.62
CA PRO A 1153 5.96 -41.63 -9.72
C PRO A 1153 7.16 -40.68 -9.83
N TRP A 1154 7.93 -40.59 -8.76
CA TRP A 1154 9.25 -39.96 -8.73
C TRP A 1154 10.25 -40.72 -9.62
N CYS A 1155 11.14 -40.03 -10.33
CA CYS A 1155 12.13 -40.63 -11.24
C CYS A 1155 13.31 -41.33 -10.52
N GLY A 1156 13.14 -41.80 -9.29
CA GLY A 1156 14.19 -42.42 -8.49
C GLY A 1156 13.67 -43.09 -7.22
N SER A 1157 14.59 -43.58 -6.38
CA SER A 1157 14.24 -44.24 -5.12
C SER A 1157 13.69 -43.25 -4.09
N ILE A 1158 13.10 -43.77 -2.99
CA ILE A 1158 12.59 -42.90 -1.92
C ILE A 1158 13.73 -42.16 -1.21
N TRP A 1159 14.93 -42.74 -1.12
CA TRP A 1159 16.10 -42.08 -0.56
C TRP A 1159 16.66 -41.01 -1.50
N HIS A 1160 16.64 -41.24 -2.81
CA HIS A 1160 16.94 -40.19 -3.78
C HIS A 1160 15.98 -38.99 -3.64
N TYR A 1161 14.67 -39.26 -3.43
CA TYR A 1161 13.70 -38.20 -3.12
C TYR A 1161 14.03 -37.48 -1.81
N LYS A 1162 14.38 -38.22 -0.74
CA LYS A 1162 14.82 -37.62 0.53
C LYS A 1162 15.99 -36.67 0.32
N GLU A 1163 17.07 -37.12 -0.31
CA GLU A 1163 18.28 -36.31 -0.54
C GLU A 1163 17.97 -35.07 -1.38
N ALA A 1164 17.10 -35.19 -2.40
CA ALA A 1164 16.68 -34.06 -3.23
C ALA A 1164 15.87 -33.00 -2.46
N LEU A 1165 15.13 -33.39 -1.41
CA LEU A 1165 14.30 -32.48 -0.63
C LEU A 1165 14.96 -31.99 0.68
N GLU A 1166 16.02 -32.66 1.14
CA GLU A 1166 16.63 -32.41 2.44
C GLU A 1166 17.14 -30.98 2.59
N ASN A 1167 17.70 -30.41 1.52
CA ASN A 1167 18.21 -29.05 1.48
C ASN A 1167 17.57 -28.29 0.32
N PRO A 1168 16.57 -27.42 0.57
CA PRO A 1168 16.01 -26.57 -0.47
C PRO A 1168 17.10 -25.74 -1.17
N ARG A 1169 17.13 -25.80 -2.50
CA ARG A 1169 18.00 -25.00 -3.35
C ARG A 1169 17.44 -23.58 -3.45
N TRP A 1170 17.91 -22.69 -2.60
CA TRP A 1170 17.40 -21.32 -2.49
C TRP A 1170 17.61 -20.50 -3.77
N GLU A 1171 18.65 -20.82 -4.55
CA GLU A 1171 18.95 -20.22 -5.84
C GLU A 1171 17.89 -20.48 -6.92
N ASP A 1172 17.08 -21.53 -6.76
CA ASP A 1172 16.00 -21.88 -7.69
C ASP A 1172 14.70 -21.09 -7.38
N TYR A 1173 14.73 -20.16 -6.41
CA TYR A 1173 13.58 -19.36 -5.97
C TYR A 1173 13.79 -17.85 -6.12
N LYS A 1174 12.76 -17.17 -6.63
CA LYS A 1174 12.60 -15.71 -6.55
C LYS A 1174 12.11 -15.34 -5.16
N MET A 1175 12.89 -14.54 -4.45
CA MET A 1175 12.59 -14.08 -3.10
C MET A 1175 12.17 -12.60 -3.10
N LYS A 1176 11.01 -12.28 -2.52
CA LYS A 1176 10.62 -10.89 -2.21
C LYS A 1176 10.71 -10.68 -0.70
N TYR A 1177 11.31 -9.58 -0.28
CA TYR A 1177 11.52 -9.25 1.14
C TYR A 1177 10.45 -8.28 1.64
N LEU A 1178 10.12 -8.33 2.93
CA LEU A 1178 9.17 -7.43 3.59
C LEU A 1178 9.64 -5.97 3.64
N GLY A 1179 10.94 -5.73 3.50
CA GLY A 1179 11.54 -4.40 3.51
C GLY A 1179 12.57 -4.23 2.40
N LYS A 1180 12.99 -2.98 2.16
CA LYS A 1180 13.98 -2.65 1.11
C LYS A 1180 15.36 -3.24 1.39
N ASN A 1181 15.74 -3.38 2.66
CA ASN A 1181 17.02 -3.95 3.07
C ASN A 1181 16.86 -5.43 3.45
N ARG A 1182 17.45 -6.33 2.67
CA ARG A 1182 17.43 -7.78 2.92
C ARG A 1182 18.09 -8.21 4.23
N PHE A 1183 18.88 -7.34 4.86
CA PHE A 1183 19.51 -7.58 6.16
C PHE A 1183 18.75 -6.91 7.33
N ALA A 1184 17.54 -6.37 7.09
CA ALA A 1184 16.73 -5.76 8.15
C ALA A 1184 16.40 -6.75 9.30
N TYR A 1185 16.43 -8.06 9.03
CA TYR A 1185 16.25 -9.10 10.04
C TYR A 1185 17.41 -9.23 11.04
N PHE A 1186 18.52 -8.53 10.85
CA PHE A 1186 19.60 -8.45 11.86
C PHE A 1186 19.17 -7.63 13.08
N GLY A 1187 18.10 -6.83 12.96
CA GLY A 1187 17.61 -6.00 14.06
C GLY A 1187 18.68 -5.07 14.59
N ASN A 1188 18.88 -5.12 15.89
CA ASN A 1188 19.90 -4.34 16.62
C ASN A 1188 21.21 -5.12 16.86
N GLY A 1189 21.37 -6.31 16.26
CA GLY A 1189 22.55 -7.16 16.45
C GLY A 1189 22.61 -7.93 17.77
N ARG A 1190 21.50 -8.00 18.53
CA ARG A 1190 21.36 -8.78 19.76
C ARG A 1190 20.18 -9.76 19.69
N THR A 1191 20.31 -10.91 20.34
CA THR A 1191 19.26 -11.94 20.42
C THR A 1191 18.26 -11.63 21.54
N VAL A 1192 17.02 -12.12 21.43
CA VAL A 1192 15.97 -11.97 22.47
C VAL A 1192 16.47 -12.40 23.86
N PRO A 1193 17.15 -13.56 24.02
CA PRO A 1193 17.63 -14.00 25.32
C PRO A 1193 18.72 -13.09 25.92
N GLU A 1194 19.63 -12.54 25.11
CA GLU A 1194 20.64 -11.57 25.57
C GLU A 1194 19.98 -10.33 26.16
N LEU A 1195 18.87 -9.90 25.56
CA LEU A 1195 18.10 -8.74 26.00
C LEU A 1195 17.26 -9.04 27.25
N ARG A 1196 16.82 -10.30 27.41
CA ARG A 1196 16.18 -10.82 28.63
C ARG A 1196 17.15 -11.12 29.78
N GLY A 1197 18.46 -10.95 29.57
CA GLY A 1197 19.49 -11.28 30.56
C GLY A 1197 19.66 -12.79 30.80
N GLU A 1198 19.19 -13.63 29.86
CA GLU A 1198 19.37 -15.08 29.92
C GLU A 1198 20.83 -15.43 29.58
N SER A 1199 21.42 -16.38 30.32
CA SER A 1199 22.76 -16.88 30.02
C SER A 1199 22.75 -17.72 28.73
N MET A 1200 23.07 -17.09 27.61
CA MET A 1200 23.34 -17.78 26.35
C MET A 1200 24.59 -18.66 26.42
N ALA A 1201 25.54 -18.31 27.31
CA ALA A 1201 26.72 -19.11 27.58
C ALA A 1201 26.35 -20.52 28.06
N THR A 1202 25.28 -20.68 28.85
CA THR A 1202 24.83 -22.01 29.31
C THR A 1202 24.25 -22.84 28.16
N LYS A 1203 23.49 -22.23 27.23
CA LYS A 1203 23.01 -22.94 26.02
C LYS A 1203 24.17 -23.37 25.12
N TYR A 1204 25.12 -22.47 24.87
CA TYR A 1204 26.30 -22.75 24.03
C TYR A 1204 27.27 -23.76 24.66
N LEU A 1205 27.54 -23.65 25.96
CA LEU A 1205 28.46 -24.55 26.68
C LEU A 1205 27.85 -25.93 26.99
N ASN A 1206 26.52 -26.07 26.98
CA ASN A 1206 25.87 -27.37 27.13
C ASN A 1206 25.94 -28.24 25.85
N GLU A 1207 26.16 -27.64 24.67
CA GLU A 1207 26.26 -28.37 23.40
C GLU A 1207 27.64 -29.02 23.20
N ILE A 1208 28.66 -28.61 23.97
CA ILE A 1208 30.00 -29.17 23.90
C ILE A 1208 30.53 -29.43 25.32
N GLY A 1209 30.39 -30.67 25.78
CA GLY A 1209 31.39 -31.26 26.69
C GLY A 1209 31.07 -31.42 28.17
N LEU A 1210 29.80 -31.50 28.58
CA LEU A 1210 29.42 -32.10 29.87
C LEU A 1210 28.17 -32.98 29.71
N GLN A 1211 28.36 -34.12 29.04
CA GLN A 1211 27.61 -35.36 29.32
C GLN A 1211 28.54 -36.33 30.03
#